data_AF-A0A2R4W105-F1
#
_entry.id   AF-A0A2R4W105-F1
#
_cell.length_a   1.000
_cell.length_b   1.000
_cell.length_c   1.000
_cell.angle_alpha   90.00
_cell.angle_beta   90.00
_cell.angle_gamma   90.00
#
_symmetry.space_group_name_H-M   'P 1'
#
loop_
_entity.id
_entity.type
_entity.pdbx_description
1 polymer ?
#
loop_
_entity_poly.entity_id
_entity_poly.type
_entity_poly.pdbx_seq_one_letter_code
_entity_poly.pdbx_strand_id
1 'polypeptide(L)'
;MTKEEKFYRALQDVFIGARIEGEGGFVNLMSIKSNYYRKIEQLLKEDIEKALERYSSFKNELFDKLYSFFSRYFTESGSIYFNSTPFHNNIYEKVYTDERDVILFWKTQMLYYVKTDRIFRSLEIESDGFKFYFDVSSLEHKKANEKRSLIFELDKVKEDRTIVFDVQYSERGTKTKQDEILKTIKRKGIAITEEQLERAFRVFEKQSEVDFFINKNAKVFLQEQFKLWSYQYFWEGAKEWGADRVNQLQILKDIAFKIIDFISQFEDELVKIWNKPKFVKNSNYVITLDKITPAIIEKIIKHKNFGEQVKEWEELGIIQNAKIKSQNDNSKFKIDLFEDTLEGKQIKKEYEHLPIDTKYFKDLELEILDQFDDLDKSLDGWLIKSENYQALNTILPKFKEKVQTIYIDPPFNLDSSDQFLYRTNYKDANWATLLENRLRLAKKWLNEKGSIFVRCDYNGNWIVRCLMDEIFGKENFRNEVFVKRGYVPKGLTNQYLTGIDSIFFYAKDKNLMAFKGAKRKIKEEERQWISLDMPGQRKTYELQVRYFFGKPWLPPKGQHWGLSQQKISDYEKLGWIRINPGRKYIDTQGNEVKGMPEYLKEPELLLDTNWTDIKSYETHNTFFATENSEILLKRVIEGMEYDKQSIILDFFLGSGTTTAVAHKLGRKWIGVEMGEHFYSVILPRMKKVLAYDKSGISKEVKEYQGGGFFKYYELEQYEEALANCKYEDGDLFIRPSASPYQEYVFMKDEKMLKALEIDYENNKVKVDLSKLYPNIDIAETLSNLTGKWIKRINGDEVEFKDGTKINTKNLDYKLIKPLIWWE
;
A
#
# COMPACT_ATOMS: atom_id res chain seq x y z
N MET A 1 16.73 40.49 11.96
CA MET A 1 15.32 40.09 12.04
C MET A 1 14.82 40.25 13.46
N THR A 2 13.78 41.05 13.66
CA THR A 2 13.05 41.19 14.93
C THR A 2 12.32 39.89 15.29
N LYS A 3 11.85 39.73 16.54
CA LYS A 3 11.09 38.53 16.94
C LYS A 3 9.75 38.42 16.22
N GLU A 4 9.13 39.57 15.97
CA GLU A 4 7.93 39.73 15.16
C GLU A 4 8.17 39.26 13.71
N GLU A 5 9.25 39.71 13.07
CA GLU A 5 9.65 39.24 11.73
C GLU A 5 9.95 37.74 11.70
N LYS A 6 10.57 37.19 12.77
CA LYS A 6 10.82 35.74 12.88
C LYS A 6 9.53 34.93 12.96
N PHE A 7 8.56 35.40 13.74
CA PHE A 7 7.25 34.76 13.86
C PHE A 7 6.49 34.76 12.54
N TYR A 8 6.30 35.94 11.92
CA TYR A 8 5.56 36.03 10.66
C TYR A 8 6.27 35.30 9.53
N ARG A 9 7.61 35.29 9.48
CA ARG A 9 8.35 34.49 8.51
C ARG A 9 8.15 32.99 8.72
N ALA A 10 8.21 32.49 9.95
CA ALA A 10 7.95 31.07 10.24
C ALA A 10 6.52 30.66 9.85
N LEU A 11 5.54 31.54 10.08
CA LEU A 11 4.16 31.29 9.67
C LEU A 11 4.03 31.37 8.14
N GLN A 12 4.68 32.34 7.50
CA GLN A 12 4.75 32.46 6.05
C GLN A 12 5.40 31.24 5.39
N ASP A 13 6.49 30.70 5.94
CA ASP A 13 7.19 29.54 5.40
C ASP A 13 6.29 28.29 5.39
N VAL A 14 5.36 28.15 6.37
CA VAL A 14 4.38 27.04 6.44
C VAL A 14 3.33 27.10 5.33
N PHE A 15 2.88 28.30 4.98
CA PHE A 15 1.78 28.50 4.04
C PHE A 15 2.26 28.84 2.62
N ILE A 16 3.37 29.54 2.46
CA ILE A 16 3.84 30.01 1.16
C ILE A 16 4.84 29.02 0.54
N GLY A 17 5.70 28.40 1.34
CA GLY A 17 6.86 27.67 0.80
C GLY A 17 7.69 28.52 -0.18
N ALA A 18 8.52 27.87 -1.00
CA ALA A 18 9.12 28.55 -2.15
C ALA A 18 8.03 28.91 -3.18
N ARG A 19 8.19 30.02 -3.91
CA ARG A 19 7.30 30.36 -5.03
C ARG A 19 7.46 29.31 -6.13
N ILE A 20 6.40 28.56 -6.41
CA ILE A 20 6.37 27.43 -7.36
C ILE A 20 5.49 27.86 -8.53
N GLU A 21 6.06 27.92 -9.74
CA GLU A 21 5.34 28.22 -10.99
C GLU A 21 5.25 26.93 -11.84
N GLY A 22 4.03 26.54 -12.25
CA GLY A 22 3.77 25.32 -13.01
C GLY A 22 2.32 24.83 -12.91
N GLU A 23 2.01 23.69 -13.56
CA GLU A 23 0.71 23.03 -13.50
C GLU A 23 0.78 21.73 -12.68
N GLY A 24 -0.02 21.59 -11.61
CA GLY A 24 -0.15 20.33 -10.86
C GLY A 24 -0.83 20.40 -9.50
N GLY A 25 -1.11 19.23 -8.92
CA GLY A 25 -1.86 19.11 -7.67
C GLY A 25 -1.18 19.77 -6.49
N PHE A 26 0.07 19.42 -6.24
CA PHE A 26 0.88 20.07 -5.22
C PHE A 26 1.12 21.57 -5.50
N VAL A 27 1.37 21.96 -6.75
CA VAL A 27 1.56 23.38 -7.14
C VAL A 27 0.30 24.19 -6.84
N ASN A 28 -0.85 23.66 -7.21
CA ASN A 28 -2.16 24.23 -6.92
C ASN A 28 -2.39 24.35 -5.41
N LEU A 29 -2.03 23.31 -4.65
CA LEU A 29 -2.11 23.33 -3.18
C LEU A 29 -1.28 24.47 -2.57
N MET A 30 -0.03 24.64 -3.01
CA MET A 30 0.86 25.70 -2.51
C MET A 30 0.38 27.11 -2.91
N SER A 31 -0.16 27.26 -4.12
CA SER A 31 -0.79 28.51 -4.55
C SER A 31 -1.99 28.87 -3.66
N ILE A 32 -2.86 27.90 -3.36
CA ILE A 32 -4.02 28.07 -2.47
C ILE A 32 -3.57 28.47 -1.06
N LYS A 33 -2.61 27.74 -0.47
CA LYS A 33 -2.05 28.07 0.86
C LYS A 33 -1.51 29.50 0.91
N SER A 34 -0.75 29.91 -0.10
CA SER A 34 -0.13 31.23 -0.18
C SER A 34 -1.13 32.37 -0.28
N ASN A 35 -2.18 32.21 -1.11
CA ASN A 35 -3.21 33.22 -1.27
C ASN A 35 -4.04 33.40 0.02
N TYR A 36 -4.33 32.31 0.73
CA TYR A 36 -5.12 32.37 1.95
C TYR A 36 -4.35 33.03 3.10
N TYR A 37 -3.07 32.66 3.28
CA TYR A 37 -2.24 33.24 4.33
C TYR A 37 -2.13 34.77 4.23
N ARG A 38 -2.04 35.33 3.01
CA ARG A 38 -1.97 36.79 2.81
C ARG A 38 -3.15 37.55 3.42
N LYS A 39 -4.37 36.98 3.40
CA LYS A 39 -5.57 37.59 3.98
C LYS A 39 -5.58 37.49 5.50
N ILE A 40 -5.24 36.31 6.02
CA ILE A 40 -5.22 36.05 7.46
C ILE A 40 -4.06 36.77 8.16
N GLU A 41 -2.92 36.95 7.49
CA GLU A 41 -1.79 37.69 8.05
C GLU A 41 -2.18 39.12 8.44
N GLN A 42 -2.99 39.80 7.61
CA GLN A 42 -3.48 41.14 7.91
C GLN A 42 -4.42 41.14 9.11
N LEU A 43 -5.42 40.24 9.13
CA LEU A 43 -6.36 40.11 10.25
C LEU A 43 -5.65 39.76 11.56
N LEU A 44 -4.64 38.89 11.51
CA LEU A 44 -3.83 38.50 12.66
C LEU A 44 -3.03 39.69 13.20
N LYS A 45 -2.45 40.53 12.33
CA LYS A 45 -1.77 41.77 12.76
C LYS A 45 -2.72 42.70 13.51
N GLU A 46 -3.90 42.95 12.94
CA GLU A 46 -4.92 43.82 13.55
C GLU A 46 -5.40 43.30 14.91
N ASP A 47 -5.64 41.98 15.01
CA ASP A 47 -6.06 41.34 16.26
C ASP A 47 -4.97 41.38 17.35
N ILE A 48 -3.71 41.17 16.96
CA ILE A 48 -2.57 41.24 17.90
C ILE A 48 -2.39 42.68 18.39
N GLU A 49 -2.48 43.67 17.51
CA GLU A 49 -2.39 45.09 17.88
C GLU A 49 -3.49 45.47 18.88
N LYS A 50 -4.74 45.10 18.59
CA LYS A 50 -5.88 45.33 19.48
C LYS A 50 -5.74 44.64 20.83
N ALA A 51 -5.25 43.39 20.85
CA ALA A 51 -5.02 42.65 22.09
C ALA A 51 -3.90 43.26 22.95
N LEU A 52 -2.94 43.96 22.34
CA LEU A 52 -1.77 44.53 23.01
C LEU A 52 -1.93 46.01 23.39
N GLU A 53 -3.03 46.69 23.05
CA GLU A 53 -3.26 48.12 23.36
C GLU A 53 -2.95 48.47 24.83
N ARG A 54 -3.34 47.61 25.77
CA ARG A 54 -3.14 47.79 27.21
C ARG A 54 -1.86 47.15 27.76
N TYR A 55 -1.16 46.36 26.96
CA TYR A 55 -0.02 45.53 27.37
C TYR A 55 1.14 45.59 26.35
N SER A 56 1.48 46.78 25.87
CA SER A 56 2.50 46.99 24.82
C SER A 56 3.88 46.42 25.17
N SER A 57 4.24 46.39 26.46
CA SER A 57 5.48 45.79 26.96
C SER A 57 5.57 44.28 26.75
N PHE A 58 4.42 43.59 26.58
CA PHE A 58 4.34 42.15 26.33
C PHE A 58 4.59 41.78 24.86
N LYS A 59 4.57 42.75 23.92
CA LYS A 59 4.69 42.49 22.47
C LYS A 59 5.89 41.59 22.12
N ASN A 60 7.06 41.90 22.64
CA ASN A 60 8.29 41.14 22.36
C ASN A 60 8.27 39.72 22.94
N GLU A 61 7.66 39.54 24.12
CA GLU A 61 7.52 38.23 24.76
C GLU A 61 6.49 37.38 24.01
N LEU A 62 5.34 37.96 23.64
CA LEU A 62 4.31 37.30 22.84
C LEU A 62 4.90 36.67 21.57
N PHE A 63 5.58 37.46 20.73
CA PHE A 63 6.15 36.95 19.47
C PHE A 63 7.25 35.92 19.69
N ASP A 64 8.06 36.07 20.74
CA ASP A 64 9.08 35.08 21.11
C ASP A 64 8.44 33.72 21.42
N LYS A 65 7.36 33.73 22.20
CA LYS A 65 6.66 32.55 22.69
C LYS A 65 5.85 31.88 21.60
N LEU A 66 5.14 32.64 20.77
CA LEU A 66 4.46 32.13 19.59
C LEU A 66 5.47 31.48 18.64
N TYR A 67 6.58 32.15 18.31
CA TYR A 67 7.63 31.57 17.47
C TYR A 67 8.23 30.31 18.09
N SER A 68 8.58 30.34 19.38
CA SER A 68 9.19 29.20 20.10
C SER A 68 8.28 27.98 20.12
N PHE A 69 6.97 28.17 20.21
CA PHE A 69 5.99 27.09 20.15
C PHE A 69 5.87 26.54 18.71
N PHE A 70 5.49 27.39 17.77
CA PHE A 70 5.12 26.98 16.42
C PHE A 70 6.29 26.44 15.58
N SER A 71 7.49 27.02 15.71
CA SER A 71 8.69 26.52 15.02
C SER A 71 9.07 25.08 15.37
N ARG A 72 8.56 24.52 16.48
CA ARG A 72 8.77 23.10 16.86
C ARG A 72 7.92 22.13 16.06
N TYR A 73 6.76 22.59 15.57
CA TYR A 73 5.73 21.74 14.96
C TYR A 73 5.59 21.94 13.45
N PHE A 74 6.30 22.92 12.90
CA PHE A 74 6.20 23.33 11.50
C PHE A 74 7.45 22.96 10.73
N THR A 75 7.28 22.32 9.58
CA THR A 75 8.38 21.93 8.69
C THR A 75 8.58 22.94 7.55
N GLU A 76 9.74 22.86 6.90
CA GLU A 76 10.05 23.61 5.67
C GLU A 76 9.10 23.26 4.51
N SER A 77 8.48 22.07 4.54
CA SER A 77 7.48 21.61 3.56
C SER A 77 6.04 22.02 3.90
N GLY A 78 5.83 22.70 5.03
CA GLY A 78 4.50 23.13 5.48
C GLY A 78 3.61 21.99 6.00
N SER A 79 4.19 20.94 6.56
CA SER A 79 3.51 19.84 7.27
C SER A 79 3.50 20.08 8.78
N ILE A 80 2.51 19.52 9.48
CA ILE A 80 2.30 19.76 10.93
C ILE A 80 2.63 18.50 11.74
N TYR A 81 3.84 18.44 12.29
CA TYR A 81 4.31 17.37 13.18
C TYR A 81 5.54 17.81 13.96
N PHE A 82 6.07 16.98 14.88
CA PHE A 82 7.29 17.30 15.63
C PHE A 82 8.52 17.45 14.70
N ASN A 83 8.78 18.66 14.24
CA ASN A 83 9.91 18.99 13.38
C ASN A 83 11.22 19.01 14.20
N SER A 84 11.19 19.61 15.39
CA SER A 84 12.36 19.70 16.26
C SER A 84 12.01 19.50 17.73
N THR A 85 12.67 18.54 18.37
CA THR A 85 12.67 18.42 19.83
C THR A 85 14.08 18.11 20.33
N PRO A 86 14.80 19.11 20.84
CA PRO A 86 16.08 18.88 21.50
C PRO A 86 15.94 17.90 22.68
N PHE A 87 16.93 17.03 22.88
CA PHE A 87 16.92 16.01 23.94
C PHE A 87 16.74 16.56 25.37
N HIS A 88 17.07 17.84 25.60
CA HIS A 88 16.90 18.52 26.89
C HIS A 88 15.49 19.06 27.14
N ASN A 89 14.60 19.04 26.14
CA ASN A 89 13.22 19.46 26.30
C ASN A 89 12.38 18.26 26.75
N ASN A 90 11.89 18.29 27.99
CA ASN A 90 10.94 17.29 28.49
C ASN A 90 9.63 17.39 27.69
N ILE A 91 9.34 16.44 26.80
CA ILE A 91 7.98 16.26 26.27
C ILE A 91 7.24 15.38 27.29
N TYR A 92 6.31 15.96 28.03
CA TYR A 92 5.41 15.20 28.90
C TYR A 92 4.21 14.73 28.08
N GLU A 93 3.82 13.47 28.21
CA GLU A 93 2.54 12.95 27.70
C GLU A 93 1.55 12.76 28.85
N LYS A 94 0.25 12.82 28.52
CA LYS A 94 -0.84 12.48 29.43
C LYS A 94 -0.76 11.00 29.82
N VAL A 95 -0.62 10.73 31.12
CA VAL A 95 -0.84 9.38 31.66
C VAL A 95 -2.34 9.12 31.66
N TYR A 96 -2.80 8.22 30.77
CA TYR A 96 -4.24 8.00 30.57
C TYR A 96 -4.91 7.17 31.67
N THR A 97 -4.14 6.40 32.46
CA THR A 97 -4.63 5.56 33.59
C THR A 97 -3.50 5.13 34.53
N ASP A 98 -3.78 4.94 35.82
CA ASP A 98 -2.83 4.44 36.84
C ASP A 98 -2.40 2.96 36.63
N GLU A 99 -3.11 2.23 35.75
CA GLU A 99 -2.91 0.80 35.50
C GLU A 99 -2.12 0.48 34.21
N ARG A 100 -1.68 1.49 33.45
CA ARG A 100 -0.88 1.29 32.23
C ARG A 100 0.48 1.94 32.41
N ASP A 101 1.54 1.16 32.21
CA ASP A 101 2.90 1.67 32.03
C ASP A 101 2.89 2.77 30.95
N VAL A 102 3.85 3.71 31.04
CA VAL A 102 4.05 4.78 30.06
C VAL A 102 4.02 4.18 28.65
N ILE A 103 3.01 4.55 27.86
CA ILE A 103 2.94 4.14 26.46
C ILE A 103 4.12 4.80 25.74
N LEU A 104 4.86 4.03 24.95
CA LEU A 104 5.89 4.60 24.08
C LEU A 104 5.22 5.49 23.04
N PHE A 105 5.27 6.80 23.27
CA PHE A 105 4.87 7.80 22.31
C PHE A 105 5.82 7.82 21.12
N TRP A 106 5.30 7.61 19.90
CA TRP A 106 6.04 7.93 18.68
C TRP A 106 5.42 9.13 17.99
N LYS A 107 6.28 10.07 17.60
CA LYS A 107 5.93 11.44 17.19
C LYS A 107 5.00 11.55 15.99
N THR A 108 4.83 10.46 15.24
CA THR A 108 4.09 10.45 13.97
C THR A 108 2.77 9.66 14.04
N GLN A 109 2.35 9.19 15.22
CA GLN A 109 1.08 8.45 15.39
C GLN A 109 -0.14 9.20 14.85
N MET A 110 -0.16 10.52 14.99
CA MET A 110 -1.24 11.39 14.51
C MET A 110 -1.15 11.74 13.02
N LEU A 111 -0.28 11.08 12.25
CA LEU A 111 -0.05 11.44 10.85
C LEU A 111 -0.57 10.35 9.90
N TYR A 112 -1.02 10.79 8.73
CA TYR A 112 -1.07 9.98 7.53
C TYR A 112 0.26 10.05 6.81
N TYR A 113 0.82 8.90 6.46
CA TYR A 113 1.93 8.84 5.51
C TYR A 113 1.38 8.83 4.08
N VAL A 114 1.60 9.92 3.35
CA VAL A 114 1.23 10.03 1.93
C VAL A 114 2.42 9.60 1.09
N LYS A 115 2.29 8.41 0.50
CA LYS A 115 3.25 7.94 -0.49
C LYS A 115 2.90 8.58 -1.84
N THR A 116 3.73 9.50 -2.30
CA THR A 116 3.59 10.09 -3.64
C THR A 116 4.37 9.25 -4.65
N ASP A 117 3.83 9.12 -5.87
CA ASP A 117 4.63 8.64 -6.99
C ASP A 117 5.58 9.76 -7.42
N ARG A 118 6.78 9.42 -7.90
CA ARG A 118 7.76 10.43 -8.35
C ARG A 118 7.32 11.00 -9.69
N ILE A 119 6.36 11.93 -9.66
CA ILE A 119 5.91 12.65 -10.85
C ILE A 119 6.77 13.91 -10.97
N PHE A 120 7.85 13.81 -11.73
CA PHE A 120 8.62 14.97 -12.12
C PHE A 120 7.74 15.86 -13.01
N ARG A 121 7.64 17.15 -12.67
CA ARG A 121 6.98 18.18 -13.49
C ARG A 121 7.97 19.30 -13.75
N SER A 122 7.82 19.96 -14.88
CA SER A 122 8.67 21.11 -15.19
C SER A 122 8.39 22.21 -14.16
N LEU A 123 9.44 22.79 -13.59
CA LEU A 123 9.32 23.68 -12.43
C LEU A 123 10.38 24.77 -12.43
N GLU A 124 9.96 26.00 -12.12
CA GLU A 124 10.87 27.10 -11.79
C GLU A 124 11.16 27.12 -10.27
N ILE A 125 12.43 27.21 -9.89
CA ILE A 125 12.92 27.23 -8.52
C ILE A 125 13.82 28.45 -8.35
N GLU A 126 13.57 29.24 -7.30
CA GLU A 126 14.47 30.31 -6.88
C GLU A 126 15.27 29.86 -5.65
N SER A 127 16.60 29.80 -5.77
CA SER A 127 17.50 29.42 -4.67
C SER A 127 18.74 30.31 -4.67
N ASP A 128 19.11 30.82 -3.49
CA ASP A 128 20.30 31.66 -3.27
C ASP A 128 20.39 32.88 -4.21
N GLY A 129 19.24 33.45 -4.60
CA GLY A 129 19.15 34.62 -5.49
C GLY A 129 19.28 34.33 -6.99
N PHE A 130 19.28 33.05 -7.38
CA PHE A 130 19.28 32.60 -8.77
C PHE A 130 17.97 31.90 -9.13
N LYS A 131 17.54 32.05 -10.38
CA LYS A 131 16.38 31.37 -10.95
C LYS A 131 16.81 30.16 -11.77
N PHE A 132 16.22 29.02 -11.50
CA PHE A 132 16.44 27.76 -12.20
C PHE A 132 15.12 27.27 -12.77
N TYR A 133 15.11 26.79 -14.01
CA TYR A 133 13.95 26.13 -14.60
C TYR A 133 14.36 24.71 -14.99
N PHE A 134 13.64 23.72 -14.46
CA PHE A 134 13.86 22.31 -14.76
C PHE A 134 12.77 21.85 -15.73
N ASP A 135 13.15 21.43 -16.93
CA ASP A 135 12.27 20.90 -17.95
C ASP A 135 12.31 19.36 -17.92
N VAL A 136 11.15 18.73 -17.76
CA VAL A 136 11.01 17.27 -17.65
C VAL A 136 10.31 16.67 -18.86
N SER A 137 10.08 17.43 -19.92
CA SER A 137 9.39 16.99 -21.13
C SER A 137 9.99 15.71 -21.74
N SER A 138 11.30 15.49 -21.55
CA SER A 138 12.04 14.32 -21.99
C SER A 138 11.84 13.06 -21.09
N LEU A 139 11.36 13.23 -19.86
CA LEU A 139 11.02 12.15 -18.91
C LEU A 139 9.65 11.52 -19.21
N GLU A 140 8.68 12.29 -19.68
CA GLU A 140 7.31 11.83 -19.94
C GLU A 140 7.22 10.69 -20.98
N HIS A 141 8.20 10.58 -21.86
CA HIS A 141 8.22 9.60 -22.96
C HIS A 141 9.01 8.31 -22.69
N LYS A 142 9.72 8.18 -21.56
CA LYS A 142 10.58 7.02 -21.28
C LYS A 142 10.03 6.13 -20.16
N LYS A 143 9.26 5.12 -20.58
CA LYS A 143 8.81 3.98 -19.76
C LYS A 143 10.01 3.15 -19.29
N ALA A 144 10.33 3.10 -18.00
CA ALA A 144 11.34 2.16 -17.49
C ALA A 144 11.18 1.76 -16.01
N ASN A 145 11.47 0.49 -15.77
CA ASN A 145 11.15 -0.34 -14.60
C ASN A 145 12.07 -0.20 -13.37
N GLU A 146 12.88 0.85 -13.26
CA GLU A 146 13.80 1.01 -12.13
C GLU A 146 13.91 2.48 -11.70
N LYS A 147 14.13 2.70 -10.41
CA LYS A 147 14.55 4.00 -9.84
C LYS A 147 15.88 4.41 -10.48
N ARG A 148 15.83 5.06 -11.64
CA ARG A 148 17.00 5.63 -12.31
C ARG A 148 17.31 6.98 -11.68
N SER A 149 18.58 7.23 -11.39
CA SER A 149 19.05 8.55 -10.96
C SER A 149 18.78 9.58 -12.05
N LEU A 150 18.43 10.81 -11.68
CA LEU A 150 18.26 11.90 -12.64
C LEU A 150 19.61 12.39 -13.17
N ILE A 151 19.60 12.86 -14.42
CA ILE A 151 20.67 13.60 -15.05
C ILE A 151 20.15 14.98 -15.41
N PHE A 152 20.96 16.00 -15.16
CA PHE A 152 20.66 17.39 -15.48
C PHE A 152 21.58 17.86 -16.60
N GLU A 153 21.01 18.26 -17.73
CA GLU A 153 21.75 18.85 -18.85
C GLU A 153 21.38 20.33 -18.99
N LEU A 154 22.36 21.21 -19.14
CA LEU A 154 22.10 22.64 -19.33
C LEU A 154 21.59 22.87 -20.76
N ASP A 155 20.32 23.28 -20.90
CA ASP A 155 19.72 23.66 -22.19
C ASP A 155 20.13 25.09 -22.57
N LYS A 156 19.67 26.07 -21.78
CA LYS A 156 19.90 27.50 -22.07
C LYS A 156 19.91 28.38 -20.82
N VAL A 157 20.26 29.64 -21.01
CA VAL A 157 20.10 30.70 -20.00
C VAL A 157 19.26 31.79 -20.67
N LYS A 158 18.10 32.11 -20.09
CA LYS A 158 17.15 33.11 -20.60
C LYS A 158 17.69 34.54 -20.38
N GLU A 159 17.10 35.52 -21.06
CA GLU A 159 17.48 36.95 -20.97
C GLU A 159 17.28 37.53 -19.55
N ASP A 160 16.32 37.00 -18.80
CA ASP A 160 16.05 37.33 -17.39
C ASP A 160 17.03 36.66 -16.39
N ARG A 161 18.08 36.01 -16.90
CA ARG A 161 19.10 35.23 -16.17
C ARG A 161 18.61 33.91 -15.56
N THR A 162 17.46 33.40 -15.99
CA THR A 162 16.98 32.06 -15.57
C THR A 162 17.80 30.95 -16.24
N ILE A 163 18.34 30.03 -15.45
CA ILE A 163 19.16 28.89 -15.89
C ILE A 163 18.25 27.69 -16.16
N VAL A 164 18.21 27.21 -17.40
CA VAL A 164 17.30 26.15 -17.85
C VAL A 164 18.03 24.81 -17.97
N PHE A 165 17.52 23.78 -17.30
CA PHE A 165 18.01 22.41 -17.36
C PHE A 165 16.98 21.49 -18.02
N ASP A 166 17.41 20.62 -18.92
CA ASP A 166 16.67 19.42 -19.34
C ASP A 166 17.00 18.28 -18.36
N VAL A 167 15.96 17.64 -17.83
CA VAL A 167 16.07 16.60 -16.82
C VAL A 167 15.73 15.25 -17.46
N GLN A 168 16.64 14.28 -17.35
CA GLN A 168 16.48 12.96 -17.98
C GLN A 168 16.77 11.83 -16.98
N TYR A 169 16.28 10.61 -17.27
CA TYR A 169 16.70 9.42 -16.54
C TYR A 169 18.12 8.98 -16.96
N SER A 170 18.94 8.59 -15.98
CA SER A 170 20.25 8.00 -16.27
C SER A 170 20.10 6.69 -17.04
N GLU A 171 20.71 6.65 -18.21
CA GLU A 171 20.85 5.45 -19.02
C GLU A 171 22.30 4.95 -18.94
N ARG A 172 22.49 3.65 -18.70
CA ARG A 172 23.81 2.98 -18.75
C ARG A 172 24.89 3.62 -17.86
N GLY A 173 24.51 4.17 -16.71
CA GLY A 173 25.44 4.75 -15.72
C GLY A 173 25.95 6.15 -16.06
N THR A 174 25.27 6.85 -16.98
CA THR A 174 25.58 8.25 -17.32
C THR A 174 25.35 9.17 -16.10
N LYS A 175 26.18 10.20 -15.92
CA LYS A 175 26.12 11.13 -14.78
C LYS A 175 26.11 12.58 -15.23
N THR A 176 25.48 13.45 -14.44
CA THR A 176 25.50 14.91 -14.61
C THR A 176 26.93 15.44 -14.60
N LYS A 177 27.32 16.16 -15.67
CA LYS A 177 28.65 16.77 -15.80
C LYS A 177 28.69 18.19 -15.24
N GLN A 178 28.67 18.30 -13.91
CA GLN A 178 28.57 19.59 -13.21
C GLN A 178 29.69 20.58 -13.59
N ASP A 179 30.93 20.11 -13.75
CA ASP A 179 32.07 20.95 -14.16
C ASP A 179 31.87 21.65 -15.52
N GLU A 180 31.25 20.97 -16.48
CA GLU A 180 30.97 21.52 -17.82
C GLU A 180 29.84 22.56 -17.75
N ILE A 181 28.83 22.29 -16.93
CA ILE A 181 27.70 23.19 -16.66
C ILE A 181 28.22 24.50 -16.03
N LEU A 182 29.02 24.42 -14.97
CA LEU A 182 29.59 25.58 -14.27
C LEU A 182 30.45 26.45 -15.20
N LYS A 183 31.30 25.84 -16.04
CA LYS A 183 32.11 26.57 -17.03
C LYS A 183 31.23 27.32 -18.04
N THR A 184 30.14 26.72 -18.46
CA THR A 184 29.22 27.30 -19.45
C THR A 184 28.41 28.46 -18.87
N ILE A 185 27.89 28.30 -17.65
CA ILE A 185 27.17 29.36 -16.93
C ILE A 185 28.09 30.56 -16.67
N LYS A 186 29.35 30.30 -16.27
CA LYS A 186 30.36 31.35 -16.04
C LYS A 186 30.67 32.15 -17.31
N ARG A 187 30.74 31.50 -18.49
CA ARG A 187 30.93 32.19 -19.78
C ARG A 187 29.77 33.11 -20.15
N LYS A 188 28.57 32.85 -19.62
CA LYS A 188 27.37 33.69 -19.81
C LYS A 188 27.22 34.79 -18.73
N GLY A 189 28.25 35.02 -17.91
CA GLY A 189 28.29 36.15 -16.96
C GLY A 189 27.56 35.90 -15.64
N ILE A 190 27.18 34.66 -15.33
CA ILE A 190 26.56 34.27 -14.06
C ILE A 190 27.58 33.50 -13.22
N ALA A 191 27.86 33.97 -12.01
CA ALA A 191 28.80 33.35 -11.08
C ALA A 191 28.05 32.49 -10.05
N ILE A 192 27.95 31.18 -10.31
CA ILE A 192 27.35 30.18 -9.42
C ILE A 192 28.42 29.20 -8.93
N THR A 193 28.33 28.76 -7.68
CA THR A 193 29.22 27.73 -7.10
C THR A 193 28.68 26.31 -7.34
N GLU A 194 29.56 25.31 -7.21
CA GLU A 194 29.17 23.89 -7.25
C GLU A 194 28.13 23.57 -6.17
N GLU A 195 28.32 24.09 -4.96
CA GLU A 195 27.39 23.89 -3.83
C GLU A 195 26.01 24.50 -4.11
N GLN A 196 25.93 25.69 -4.72
CA GLN A 196 24.67 26.33 -5.10
C GLN A 196 23.93 25.54 -6.19
N LEU A 197 24.69 25.02 -7.16
CA LEU A 197 24.14 24.20 -8.25
C LEU A 197 23.64 22.84 -7.71
N GLU A 198 24.42 22.19 -6.87
CA GLU A 198 24.03 20.94 -6.22
C GLU A 198 22.81 21.15 -5.31
N ARG A 199 22.73 22.29 -4.61
CA ARG A 199 21.55 22.65 -3.83
C ARG A 199 20.33 22.84 -4.72
N ALA A 200 20.45 23.50 -5.87
CA ALA A 200 19.33 23.64 -6.81
C ALA A 200 18.81 22.28 -7.31
N PHE A 201 19.72 21.37 -7.69
CA PHE A 201 19.35 19.99 -8.06
C PHE A 201 18.66 19.24 -6.92
N ARG A 202 19.24 19.30 -5.71
CA ARG A 202 18.65 18.68 -4.53
C ARG A 202 17.29 19.29 -4.17
N VAL A 203 17.08 20.59 -4.39
CA VAL A 203 15.78 21.25 -4.14
C VAL A 203 14.75 20.76 -5.15
N PHE A 204 15.10 20.62 -6.44
CA PHE A 204 14.22 20.04 -7.45
C PHE A 204 13.88 18.56 -7.15
N GLU A 205 14.88 17.75 -6.82
CA GLU A 205 14.68 16.33 -6.43
C GLU A 205 13.82 16.23 -5.17
N LYS A 206 14.07 17.06 -4.15
CA LYS A 206 13.26 17.06 -2.93
C LYS A 206 11.83 17.51 -3.17
N GLN A 207 11.60 18.53 -4.00
CA GLN A 207 10.25 19.02 -4.28
C GLN A 207 9.41 18.03 -5.09
N SER A 208 10.05 17.15 -5.86
CA SER A 208 9.41 16.03 -6.55
C SER A 208 9.29 14.75 -5.69
N GLU A 209 9.96 14.71 -4.54
CA GLU A 209 10.00 13.56 -3.61
C GLU A 209 9.44 13.87 -2.22
N VAL A 210 8.70 14.97 -2.03
CA VAL A 210 8.21 15.33 -0.69
C VAL A 210 7.23 14.26 -0.21
N ASP A 211 7.68 13.46 0.75
CA ASP A 211 6.80 12.62 1.55
C ASP A 211 5.95 13.56 2.37
N PHE A 212 4.65 13.62 2.06
CA PHE A 212 3.72 14.46 2.80
C PHE A 212 3.20 13.69 4.01
N PHE A 213 3.37 14.29 5.19
CA PHE A 213 2.55 13.93 6.33
C PHE A 213 1.36 14.86 6.38
N ILE A 214 0.18 14.26 6.53
CA ILE A 214 -1.06 14.99 6.84
C ILE A 214 -1.42 14.65 8.28
N ASN A 215 -1.50 15.64 9.15
CA ASN A 215 -1.94 15.46 10.51
C ASN A 215 -3.43 15.12 10.55
N LYS A 216 -3.78 13.96 11.09
CA LYS A 216 -5.14 13.44 11.21
C LYS A 216 -6.08 14.39 11.94
N ASN A 217 -5.55 15.21 12.87
CA ASN A 217 -6.28 16.22 13.62
C ASN A 217 -5.33 17.28 14.18
N ALA A 218 -4.93 18.24 13.33
CA ALA A 218 -3.98 19.29 13.71
C ALA A 218 -4.46 20.14 14.89
N LYS A 219 -5.78 20.36 15.02
CA LYS A 219 -6.36 21.18 16.09
C LYS A 219 -6.13 20.57 17.45
N VAL A 220 -6.56 19.32 17.63
CA VAL A 220 -6.40 18.60 18.89
C VAL A 220 -4.92 18.45 19.22
N PHE A 221 -4.12 18.05 18.21
CA PHE A 221 -2.69 17.91 18.35
C PHE A 221 -2.02 19.20 18.85
N LEU A 222 -2.15 20.31 18.12
CA LEU A 222 -1.49 21.57 18.46
C LEU A 222 -2.04 22.17 19.76
N GLN A 223 -3.34 22.04 20.06
CA GLN A 223 -3.90 22.52 21.32
C GLN A 223 -3.38 21.73 22.52
N GLU A 224 -3.28 20.42 22.42
CA GLU A 224 -2.70 19.58 23.46
C GLU A 224 -1.23 19.92 23.68
N GLN A 225 -0.46 20.02 22.60
CA GLN A 225 0.93 20.43 22.64
C GLN A 225 1.11 21.83 23.23
N PHE A 226 0.24 22.77 22.87
CA PHE A 226 0.26 24.12 23.44
C PHE A 226 -0.04 24.10 24.93
N LYS A 227 -1.02 23.31 25.39
CA LYS A 227 -1.33 23.17 26.82
C LYS A 227 -0.13 22.63 27.59
N LEU A 228 0.50 21.56 27.09
CA LEU A 228 1.69 20.97 27.71
C LEU A 228 2.88 21.95 27.75
N TRP A 229 3.15 22.61 26.62
CA TRP A 229 4.19 23.63 26.52
C TRP A 229 3.91 24.84 27.43
N SER A 230 2.66 25.30 27.48
CA SER A 230 2.23 26.42 28.30
C SER A 230 2.34 26.12 29.77
N TYR A 231 2.05 24.89 30.20
CA TYR A 231 2.22 24.47 31.59
C TYR A 231 3.68 24.66 32.05
N GLN A 232 4.64 24.21 31.25
CA GLN A 232 6.07 24.42 31.56
C GLN A 232 6.40 25.90 31.67
N TYR A 233 6.02 26.69 30.67
CA TYR A 233 6.30 28.13 30.66
C TYR A 233 5.59 28.90 31.78
N PHE A 234 4.38 28.48 32.17
CA PHE A 234 3.62 29.14 33.22
C PHE A 234 4.23 28.85 34.60
N TRP A 235 4.67 27.62 34.84
CA TRP A 235 5.20 27.20 36.14
C TRP A 235 6.71 27.35 36.31
N GLU A 236 7.47 27.56 35.23
CA GLU A 236 8.88 27.94 35.30
C GLU A 236 9.03 29.37 35.84
N GLY A 237 9.27 29.48 37.15
CA GLY A 237 9.84 30.69 37.77
C GLY A 237 8.88 31.70 38.39
N ALA A 238 7.55 31.49 38.38
CA ALA A 238 6.60 32.39 39.03
C ALA A 238 6.32 31.99 40.49
N LYS A 239 6.70 32.85 41.45
CA LYS A 239 6.31 32.71 42.87
C LYS A 239 4.98 33.39 43.20
N GLU A 240 4.56 34.39 42.41
CA GLU A 240 3.31 35.14 42.56
C GLU A 240 2.70 35.48 41.19
N TRP A 241 1.36 35.52 41.11
CA TRP A 241 0.59 35.71 39.89
C TRP A 241 -0.25 37.00 39.95
N GLY A 242 0.27 38.10 39.39
CA GLY A 242 -0.49 39.36 39.28
C GLY A 242 -1.57 39.30 38.19
N ALA A 243 -2.64 40.10 38.34
CA ALA A 243 -3.75 40.16 37.39
C ALA A 243 -3.29 40.49 35.94
N ASP A 244 -2.33 41.41 35.78
CA ASP A 244 -1.76 41.76 34.48
C ASP A 244 -1.04 40.58 33.83
N ARG A 245 -0.32 39.76 34.62
CA ARG A 245 0.36 38.57 34.10
C ARG A 245 -0.64 37.50 33.63
N VAL A 246 -1.71 37.30 34.39
CA VAL A 246 -2.80 36.38 34.00
C VAL A 246 -3.43 36.84 32.67
N ASN A 247 -3.70 38.14 32.52
CA ASN A 247 -4.23 38.70 31.28
C ASN A 247 -3.26 38.55 30.09
N GLN A 248 -1.95 38.78 30.29
CA GLN A 248 -0.93 38.54 29.25
C GLN A 248 -0.89 37.08 28.79
N LEU A 249 -0.96 36.12 29.72
CA LEU A 249 -0.99 34.70 29.37
C LEU A 249 -2.28 34.31 28.65
N GLN A 250 -3.41 34.91 29.04
CA GLN A 250 -4.69 34.73 28.37
C GLN A 250 -4.63 35.25 26.92
N ILE A 251 -4.03 36.43 26.70
CA ILE A 251 -3.76 37.00 25.37
C ILE A 251 -2.91 36.04 24.53
N LEU A 252 -1.80 35.52 25.07
CA LEU A 252 -0.94 34.54 24.38
C LEU A 252 -1.73 33.29 23.97
N LYS A 253 -2.53 32.73 24.88
CA LYS A 253 -3.36 31.55 24.63
C LYS A 253 -4.40 31.82 23.54
N ASP A 254 -5.10 32.95 23.60
CA ASP A 254 -6.17 33.27 22.66
C ASP A 254 -5.61 33.51 21.25
N ILE A 255 -4.48 34.21 21.13
CA ILE A 255 -3.78 34.40 19.85
C ILE A 255 -3.27 33.05 19.32
N ALA A 256 -2.63 32.24 20.16
CA ALA A 256 -2.15 30.92 19.75
C ALA A 256 -3.31 30.02 19.27
N PHE A 257 -4.46 30.05 19.96
CA PHE A 257 -5.62 29.24 19.58
C PHE A 257 -6.27 29.72 18.28
N LYS A 258 -6.32 31.04 18.02
CA LYS A 258 -6.73 31.58 16.71
C LYS A 258 -5.82 31.09 15.58
N ILE A 259 -4.50 31.12 15.79
CA ILE A 259 -3.52 30.62 14.81
C ILE A 259 -3.70 29.11 14.59
N ILE A 260 -3.88 28.33 15.67
CA ILE A 260 -4.13 26.89 15.58
C ILE A 260 -5.42 26.60 14.81
N ASP A 261 -6.50 27.32 15.08
CA ASP A 261 -7.78 27.14 14.37
C ASP A 261 -7.64 27.38 12.87
N PHE A 262 -6.92 28.45 12.49
CA PHE A 262 -6.60 28.76 11.09
C PHE A 262 -5.80 27.65 10.40
N ILE A 263 -4.72 27.19 11.03
CA ILE A 263 -3.88 26.13 10.48
C ILE A 263 -4.66 24.82 10.34
N SER A 264 -5.46 24.49 11.35
CA SER A 264 -6.15 23.21 11.41
C SER A 264 -7.22 23.07 10.34
N GLN A 265 -7.90 24.16 9.99
CA GLN A 265 -8.86 24.15 8.88
C GLN A 265 -8.24 23.72 7.57
N PHE A 266 -7.04 24.20 7.28
CA PHE A 266 -6.34 23.80 6.06
C PHE A 266 -5.97 22.31 6.10
N GLU A 267 -5.45 21.84 7.23
CA GLU A 267 -5.08 20.44 7.39
C GLU A 267 -6.28 19.49 7.33
N ASP A 268 -7.40 19.87 7.95
CA ASP A 268 -8.65 19.10 7.93
C ASP A 268 -9.13 18.86 6.48
N GLU A 269 -8.84 19.79 5.58
CA GLU A 269 -9.26 19.71 4.18
C GLU A 269 -8.33 18.81 3.37
N LEU A 270 -7.03 18.80 3.68
CA LEU A 270 -6.13 17.75 3.20
C LEU A 270 -6.55 16.37 3.70
N VAL A 271 -6.94 16.24 4.97
CA VAL A 271 -7.45 14.99 5.55
C VAL A 271 -8.71 14.53 4.81
N LYS A 272 -9.62 15.44 4.49
CA LYS A 272 -10.84 15.14 3.72
C LYS A 272 -10.51 14.66 2.30
N ILE A 273 -9.67 15.37 1.57
CA ILE A 273 -9.25 14.97 0.20
C ILE A 273 -8.50 13.65 0.22
N TRP A 274 -7.65 13.43 1.22
CA TRP A 274 -6.90 12.19 1.40
C TRP A 274 -7.85 11.01 1.58
N ASN A 275 -8.83 11.13 2.48
CA ASN A 275 -9.78 10.08 2.83
C ASN A 275 -10.99 9.97 1.90
N LYS A 276 -11.24 10.92 0.99
CA LYS A 276 -12.38 10.84 0.08
C LYS A 276 -12.29 9.56 -0.77
N PRO A 277 -13.42 8.89 -1.06
CA PRO A 277 -13.48 7.83 -2.05
C PRO A 277 -12.92 8.27 -3.41
N LYS A 278 -12.27 7.34 -4.10
CA LYS A 278 -11.62 7.59 -5.40
C LYS A 278 -12.46 7.07 -6.56
N PHE A 279 -12.44 7.78 -7.68
CA PHE A 279 -13.01 7.27 -8.94
C PHE A 279 -12.20 6.07 -9.45
N VAL A 280 -12.90 5.12 -10.09
CA VAL A 280 -12.26 4.04 -10.85
C VAL A 280 -12.06 4.51 -12.28
N LYS A 281 -10.85 4.37 -12.81
CA LYS A 281 -10.46 4.74 -14.17
C LYS A 281 -9.83 3.55 -14.89
N ASN A 282 -9.82 3.62 -16.23
CA ASN A 282 -9.06 2.71 -17.09
C ASN A 282 -9.30 1.23 -16.75
N SER A 283 -10.55 0.90 -16.44
CA SER A 283 -11.00 -0.44 -16.06
C SER A 283 -11.03 -1.35 -17.28
N ASN A 284 -10.48 -2.56 -17.15
CA ASN A 284 -10.46 -3.57 -18.20
C ASN A 284 -10.54 -4.97 -17.58
N TYR A 285 -10.81 -5.97 -18.41
CA TYR A 285 -10.93 -7.35 -18.01
C TYR A 285 -9.99 -8.22 -18.82
N VAL A 286 -9.45 -9.25 -18.16
CA VAL A 286 -8.68 -10.31 -18.82
C VAL A 286 -9.42 -11.63 -18.60
N ILE A 287 -9.83 -12.26 -19.70
CA ILE A 287 -10.70 -13.44 -19.71
C ILE A 287 -10.11 -14.48 -20.67
N THR A 288 -10.00 -15.73 -20.23
CA THR A 288 -9.56 -16.81 -21.10
C THR A 288 -10.66 -17.28 -22.06
N LEU A 289 -10.27 -17.77 -23.24
CA LEU A 289 -11.20 -18.14 -24.31
C LEU A 289 -12.23 -19.21 -23.89
N ASP A 290 -11.89 -20.14 -23.00
CA ASP A 290 -12.79 -21.16 -22.44
C ASP A 290 -14.00 -20.58 -21.70
N LYS A 291 -13.91 -19.31 -21.27
CA LYS A 291 -14.98 -18.58 -20.58
C LYS A 291 -15.80 -17.69 -21.52
N ILE A 292 -15.50 -17.66 -22.81
CA ILE A 292 -16.19 -16.84 -23.82
C ILE A 292 -16.90 -17.76 -24.81
N THR A 293 -18.16 -17.44 -25.14
CA THR A 293 -18.92 -18.19 -26.13
C THR A 293 -18.28 -18.13 -27.52
N PRO A 294 -18.35 -19.21 -28.32
CA PRO A 294 -17.77 -19.26 -29.67
C PRO A 294 -18.22 -18.10 -30.59
N ALA A 295 -19.48 -17.66 -30.46
CA ALA A 295 -20.03 -16.56 -31.27
C ALA A 295 -19.28 -15.23 -31.05
N ILE A 296 -18.94 -14.91 -29.80
CA ILE A 296 -18.21 -13.68 -29.45
C ILE A 296 -16.74 -13.82 -29.81
N ILE A 297 -16.15 -15.01 -29.66
CA ILE A 297 -14.79 -15.29 -30.12
C ILE A 297 -14.65 -15.04 -31.62
N GLU A 298 -15.63 -15.44 -32.44
CA GLU A 298 -15.60 -15.14 -33.88
C GLU A 298 -15.62 -13.63 -34.18
N LYS A 299 -16.35 -12.84 -33.37
CA LYS A 299 -16.33 -11.37 -33.48
C LYS A 299 -14.97 -10.81 -33.09
N ILE A 300 -14.37 -11.29 -31.99
CA ILE A 300 -13.04 -10.89 -31.52
C ILE A 300 -11.98 -11.14 -32.60
N ILE A 301 -11.95 -12.33 -33.22
CA ILE A 301 -10.97 -12.67 -34.27
C ILE A 301 -11.11 -11.77 -35.51
N LYS A 302 -12.35 -11.37 -35.84
CA LYS A 302 -12.64 -10.48 -36.98
C LYS A 302 -12.43 -9.00 -36.64
N HIS A 303 -12.24 -8.65 -35.36
CA HIS A 303 -12.09 -7.28 -34.92
C HIS A 303 -10.76 -6.66 -35.41
N LYS A 304 -10.79 -5.37 -35.77
CA LYS A 304 -9.64 -4.64 -36.32
C LYS A 304 -8.39 -4.67 -35.42
N ASN A 305 -8.59 -4.73 -34.09
CA ASN A 305 -7.51 -4.71 -33.10
C ASN A 305 -7.04 -6.11 -32.68
N PHE A 306 -7.57 -7.20 -33.27
CA PHE A 306 -7.15 -8.56 -32.90
C PHE A 306 -5.64 -8.78 -33.08
N GLY A 307 -5.03 -8.10 -34.06
CA GLY A 307 -3.58 -8.15 -34.26
C GLY A 307 -2.75 -7.66 -33.08
N GLU A 308 -3.24 -6.65 -32.34
CA GLU A 308 -2.57 -6.15 -31.14
C GLU A 308 -2.63 -7.16 -29.99
N GLN A 309 -3.75 -7.87 -29.85
CA GLN A 309 -3.88 -8.96 -28.89
C GLN A 309 -2.92 -10.12 -29.20
N VAL A 310 -2.79 -10.48 -30.47
CA VAL A 310 -1.86 -11.54 -30.92
C VAL A 310 -0.41 -11.12 -30.66
N LYS A 311 -0.06 -9.88 -30.98
CA LYS A 311 1.28 -9.33 -30.71
C LYS A 311 1.61 -9.36 -29.22
N GLU A 312 0.65 -9.01 -28.35
CA GLU A 312 0.84 -9.11 -26.90
C GLU A 312 1.11 -10.57 -26.47
N TRP A 313 0.40 -11.56 -27.03
CA TRP A 313 0.68 -12.97 -26.74
C TRP A 313 2.09 -13.41 -27.15
N GLU A 314 2.57 -12.92 -28.29
CA GLU A 314 3.95 -13.18 -28.76
C GLU A 314 4.99 -12.53 -27.85
N GLU A 315 4.81 -11.26 -27.50
CA GLU A 315 5.71 -10.52 -26.60
C GLU A 315 5.78 -11.15 -25.21
N LEU A 316 4.66 -11.68 -24.72
CA LEU A 316 4.58 -12.41 -23.47
C LEU A 316 5.13 -13.85 -23.56
N GLY A 317 5.39 -14.35 -24.77
CA GLY A 317 5.82 -15.72 -25.02
C GLY A 317 4.74 -16.78 -24.74
N ILE A 318 3.46 -16.38 -24.77
CA ILE A 318 2.30 -17.27 -24.62
C ILE A 318 2.15 -18.16 -25.86
N ILE A 319 2.38 -17.59 -27.05
CA ILE A 319 2.43 -18.32 -28.32
C ILE A 319 3.82 -18.22 -28.94
N GLN A 320 4.27 -19.27 -29.63
CA GLN A 320 5.55 -19.30 -30.34
C GLN A 320 5.30 -19.35 -31.85
N ASN A 321 5.89 -18.41 -32.60
CA ASN A 321 5.85 -18.34 -34.07
C ASN A 321 4.43 -18.30 -34.68
N ALA A 322 3.65 -17.23 -34.47
CA ALA A 322 2.61 -16.96 -35.46
C ALA A 322 3.33 -16.65 -36.78
N LYS A 323 3.01 -17.37 -37.87
CA LYS A 323 3.61 -17.10 -39.18
C LYS A 323 3.16 -15.72 -39.66
N ILE A 324 3.92 -14.66 -39.34
CA ILE A 324 3.75 -13.32 -39.91
C ILE A 324 4.14 -13.41 -41.39
N LYS A 325 3.17 -13.66 -42.28
CA LYS A 325 3.38 -13.45 -43.71
C LYS A 325 3.15 -11.98 -44.02
N SER A 326 4.22 -11.19 -44.00
CA SER A 326 4.22 -9.86 -44.62
C SER A 326 4.62 -10.00 -46.08
N GLN A 327 3.69 -9.68 -46.98
CA GLN A 327 3.99 -8.97 -48.22
C GLN A 327 2.66 -8.45 -48.80
N ASN A 328 2.50 -7.13 -48.73
CA ASN A 328 1.62 -6.30 -49.56
C ASN A 328 0.10 -6.58 -49.53
N ASP A 329 -0.49 -6.81 -48.37
CA ASP A 329 -1.88 -6.40 -48.15
C ASP A 329 -2.21 -6.25 -46.67
N ASN A 330 -3.00 -5.23 -46.33
CA ASN A 330 -3.48 -4.99 -44.98
C ASN A 330 -4.26 -6.21 -44.45
N SER A 331 -3.91 -6.64 -43.22
CA SER A 331 -4.68 -7.50 -42.30
C SER A 331 -4.82 -9.00 -42.63
N LYS A 332 -4.12 -9.86 -41.86
CA LYS A 332 -4.68 -11.00 -41.10
C LYS A 332 -3.57 -11.83 -40.44
N PHE A 333 -3.42 -11.69 -39.12
CA PHE A 333 -2.83 -12.74 -38.31
C PHE A 333 -3.71 -13.99 -38.46
N LYS A 334 -3.18 -15.07 -39.07
CA LYS A 334 -3.91 -16.35 -39.18
C LYS A 334 -3.48 -17.27 -38.04
N ILE A 335 -4.14 -17.12 -36.88
CA ILE A 335 -4.18 -18.18 -35.86
C ILE A 335 -5.51 -18.90 -36.06
N ASP A 336 -5.44 -20.20 -36.36
CA ASP A 336 -6.62 -21.03 -36.50
C ASP A 336 -7.00 -21.60 -35.14
N LEU A 337 -7.90 -20.89 -34.45
CA LEU A 337 -8.31 -21.17 -33.06
C LEU A 337 -9.34 -22.30 -32.94
N PHE A 338 -9.99 -22.69 -34.03
CA PHE A 338 -11.11 -23.63 -34.01
C PHE A 338 -10.77 -24.96 -34.69
N GLU A 339 -11.42 -26.02 -34.25
CA GLU A 339 -11.49 -27.32 -34.91
C GLU A 339 -12.94 -27.75 -35.10
N ASP A 340 -13.20 -28.51 -36.17
CA ASP A 340 -14.52 -29.07 -36.44
C ASP A 340 -14.66 -30.42 -35.72
N THR A 341 -15.61 -30.52 -34.78
CA THR A 341 -15.96 -31.76 -34.08
C THR A 341 -17.35 -32.25 -34.47
N LEU A 342 -17.73 -33.46 -34.05
CA LEU A 342 -19.06 -34.03 -34.28
C LEU A 342 -20.20 -33.20 -33.65
N GLU A 343 -19.87 -32.34 -32.69
CA GLU A 343 -20.79 -31.46 -31.96
C GLU A 343 -20.81 -30.02 -32.51
N GLY A 344 -19.99 -29.75 -33.54
CA GLY A 344 -19.82 -28.44 -34.17
C GLY A 344 -18.40 -27.88 -34.03
N LYS A 345 -18.25 -26.59 -34.27
CA LYS A 345 -16.95 -25.90 -34.25
C LYS A 345 -16.57 -25.55 -32.80
N GLN A 346 -15.46 -26.11 -32.31
CA GLN A 346 -14.98 -25.92 -30.93
C GLN A 346 -13.57 -25.30 -30.91
N ILE A 347 -13.17 -24.69 -29.80
CA ILE A 347 -11.83 -24.11 -29.65
C ILE A 347 -10.84 -25.26 -29.48
N LYS A 348 -9.70 -25.19 -30.18
CA LYS A 348 -8.63 -26.18 -29.98
C LYS A 348 -8.17 -26.13 -28.53
N LYS A 349 -8.03 -27.30 -27.91
CA LYS A 349 -7.64 -27.45 -26.50
C LYS A 349 -6.36 -26.71 -26.12
N GLU A 350 -5.39 -26.60 -27.04
CA GLU A 350 -4.14 -25.87 -26.83
C GLU A 350 -4.30 -24.34 -26.71
N TYR A 351 -5.45 -23.80 -27.13
CA TYR A 351 -5.75 -22.37 -27.13
C TYR A 351 -6.89 -21.98 -26.19
N GLU A 352 -7.53 -22.93 -25.51
CA GLU A 352 -8.69 -22.67 -24.65
C GLU A 352 -8.38 -21.65 -23.55
N HIS A 353 -7.14 -21.62 -23.05
CA HIS A 353 -6.71 -20.70 -22.00
C HIS A 353 -6.00 -19.43 -22.50
N LEU A 354 -6.07 -19.10 -23.79
CA LEU A 354 -5.50 -17.84 -24.28
C LEU A 354 -6.24 -16.65 -23.64
N PRO A 355 -5.54 -15.71 -22.97
CA PRO A 355 -6.17 -14.59 -22.30
C PRO A 355 -6.49 -13.45 -23.26
N ILE A 356 -7.74 -13.04 -23.35
CA ILE A 356 -8.21 -11.85 -24.06
C ILE A 356 -8.26 -10.68 -23.09
N ASP A 357 -7.63 -9.56 -23.46
CA ASP A 357 -7.70 -8.30 -22.74
C ASP A 357 -8.68 -7.33 -23.43
N THR A 358 -9.73 -6.94 -22.71
CA THR A 358 -10.78 -6.06 -23.24
C THR A 358 -10.29 -4.65 -23.58
N LYS A 359 -9.07 -4.24 -23.16
CA LYS A 359 -8.48 -2.96 -23.58
C LYS A 359 -8.40 -2.81 -25.10
N TYR A 360 -8.28 -3.92 -25.84
CA TYR A 360 -8.25 -3.93 -27.31
C TYR A 360 -9.64 -4.00 -27.96
N PHE A 361 -10.67 -4.38 -27.21
CA PHE A 361 -12.01 -4.73 -27.70
C PHE A 361 -13.10 -4.00 -26.90
N LYS A 362 -12.91 -2.70 -26.63
CA LYS A 362 -13.83 -1.91 -25.80
C LYS A 362 -15.27 -1.86 -26.31
N ASP A 363 -15.46 -1.95 -27.61
CA ASP A 363 -16.76 -2.05 -28.28
C ASP A 363 -17.47 -3.38 -28.02
N LEU A 364 -16.73 -4.46 -27.75
CA LEU A 364 -17.26 -5.79 -27.43
C LEU A 364 -17.29 -6.08 -25.92
N GLU A 365 -16.73 -5.21 -25.07
CA GLU A 365 -16.59 -5.46 -23.63
C GLU A 365 -17.92 -5.79 -22.97
N LEU A 366 -18.97 -4.99 -23.20
CA LEU A 366 -20.30 -5.26 -22.61
C LEU A 366 -20.90 -6.58 -23.10
N GLU A 367 -20.73 -6.92 -24.38
CA GLU A 367 -21.20 -8.18 -24.94
C GLU A 367 -20.46 -9.37 -24.30
N ILE A 368 -19.16 -9.21 -24.03
CA ILE A 368 -18.37 -10.21 -23.31
C ILE A 368 -18.90 -10.38 -21.88
N LEU A 369 -19.16 -9.28 -21.17
CA LEU A 369 -19.58 -9.29 -19.76
C LEU A 369 -21.01 -9.80 -19.56
N ASP A 370 -21.94 -9.58 -20.50
CA ASP A 370 -23.35 -10.02 -20.39
C ASP A 370 -23.53 -11.54 -20.37
N GLN A 371 -22.49 -12.30 -20.74
CA GLN A 371 -22.47 -13.77 -20.64
C GLN A 371 -22.45 -14.28 -19.18
N PHE A 372 -22.10 -13.42 -18.22
CA PHE A 372 -21.97 -13.80 -16.82
C PHE A 372 -23.19 -13.35 -16.00
N ASP A 373 -23.87 -14.30 -15.36
CA ASP A 373 -25.06 -14.01 -14.55
C ASP A 373 -24.80 -13.12 -13.33
N ASP A 374 -23.64 -13.31 -12.70
CA ASP A 374 -23.14 -12.54 -11.56
C ASP A 374 -21.67 -12.23 -11.82
N LEU A 375 -21.40 -11.03 -12.34
CA LEU A 375 -20.10 -10.60 -12.83
C LEU A 375 -19.02 -10.67 -11.74
N ASP A 376 -19.21 -9.98 -10.61
CA ASP A 376 -18.20 -9.97 -9.52
C ASP A 376 -18.00 -11.36 -8.91
N LYS A 377 -19.05 -12.19 -8.87
CA LYS A 377 -18.93 -13.59 -8.44
C LYS A 377 -18.12 -14.43 -9.43
N SER A 378 -18.15 -14.10 -10.71
CA SER A 378 -17.42 -14.82 -11.77
C SER A 378 -15.94 -14.44 -11.87
N LEU A 379 -15.55 -13.27 -11.32
CA LEU A 379 -14.15 -12.83 -11.25
C LEU A 379 -13.32 -13.67 -10.28
N ASP A 380 -12.18 -14.15 -10.73
CA ASP A 380 -11.13 -14.77 -9.92
C ASP A 380 -10.27 -13.72 -9.21
N GLY A 381 -10.22 -12.47 -9.68
CA GLY A 381 -9.53 -11.42 -8.94
C GLY A 381 -9.68 -9.98 -9.42
N TRP A 382 -9.16 -9.08 -8.59
CA TRP A 382 -9.11 -7.63 -8.80
C TRP A 382 -7.68 -7.13 -8.65
N LEU A 383 -7.12 -6.58 -9.73
CA LEU A 383 -5.78 -6.01 -9.76
C LEU A 383 -5.87 -4.48 -9.85
N ILE A 384 -5.45 -3.78 -8.80
CA ILE A 384 -5.75 -2.36 -8.61
C ILE A 384 -4.45 -1.55 -8.63
N LYS A 385 -4.36 -0.57 -9.55
CA LYS A 385 -3.27 0.40 -9.56
C LYS A 385 -3.61 1.59 -8.67
N SER A 386 -3.01 1.67 -7.48
CA SER A 386 -3.25 2.77 -6.54
C SER A 386 -2.29 2.77 -5.35
N GLU A 387 -2.11 3.94 -4.74
CA GLU A 387 -1.59 4.06 -3.38
C GLU A 387 -2.42 3.18 -2.43
N ASN A 388 -1.76 2.31 -1.68
CA ASN A 388 -2.42 1.20 -0.99
C ASN A 388 -3.29 1.63 0.19
N TYR A 389 -3.00 2.75 0.89
CA TYR A 389 -3.95 3.30 1.87
C TYR A 389 -5.24 3.76 1.17
N GLN A 390 -5.13 4.47 0.05
CA GLN A 390 -6.29 4.97 -0.70
C GLN A 390 -7.13 3.84 -1.29
N ALA A 391 -6.48 2.78 -1.80
CA ALA A 391 -7.16 1.57 -2.25
C ALA A 391 -7.89 0.86 -1.11
N LEU A 392 -7.20 0.61 0.01
CA LEU A 392 -7.78 -0.04 1.17
C LEU A 392 -8.97 0.74 1.73
N ASN A 393 -8.93 2.08 1.70
CA ASN A 393 -10.01 2.93 2.19
C ASN A 393 -11.19 2.98 1.21
N THR A 394 -10.94 3.20 -0.08
CA THR A 394 -11.97 3.38 -1.12
C THR A 394 -12.77 2.09 -1.36
N ILE A 395 -12.10 0.94 -1.34
CA ILE A 395 -12.70 -0.35 -1.73
C ILE A 395 -13.20 -1.11 -0.49
N LEU A 396 -12.87 -0.65 0.73
CA LEU A 396 -13.33 -1.27 1.98
C LEU A 396 -14.82 -1.59 1.97
N PRO A 397 -15.76 -0.72 1.55
CA PRO A 397 -17.19 -1.06 1.57
C PRO A 397 -17.53 -2.35 0.80
N LYS A 398 -16.86 -2.61 -0.33
CA LYS A 398 -17.13 -3.77 -1.21
C LYS A 398 -16.65 -5.10 -0.62
N PHE A 399 -15.54 -5.07 0.12
CA PHE A 399 -14.87 -6.26 0.67
C PHE A 399 -14.78 -6.32 2.19
N LYS A 400 -15.47 -5.40 2.89
CA LYS A 400 -15.54 -5.36 4.35
C LYS A 400 -15.91 -6.74 4.89
N GLU A 401 -15.04 -7.28 5.75
CA GLU A 401 -15.20 -8.57 6.39
C GLU A 401 -15.37 -9.77 5.45
N LYS A 402 -14.76 -9.72 4.25
CA LYS A 402 -14.80 -10.83 3.28
C LYS A 402 -13.46 -11.53 3.09
N VAL A 403 -12.34 -10.88 3.41
CA VAL A 403 -10.99 -11.42 3.17
C VAL A 403 -10.66 -12.53 4.16
N GLN A 404 -10.21 -13.68 3.66
CA GLN A 404 -9.76 -14.77 4.51
C GLN A 404 -8.31 -14.58 4.93
N THR A 405 -7.43 -14.25 3.98
CA THR A 405 -5.99 -14.21 4.25
C THR A 405 -5.40 -12.94 3.67
N ILE A 406 -4.64 -12.22 4.49
CA ILE A 406 -3.79 -11.12 4.05
C ILE A 406 -2.34 -11.58 4.16
N TYR A 407 -1.57 -11.43 3.09
CA TYR A 407 -0.11 -11.51 3.15
C TYR A 407 0.45 -10.19 2.66
N ILE A 408 1.41 -9.63 3.38
CA ILE A 408 2.13 -8.44 2.96
C ILE A 408 3.62 -8.57 3.23
N ASP A 409 4.41 -8.06 2.28
CA ASP A 409 5.87 -7.87 2.40
C ASP A 409 6.17 -6.37 2.25
N PRO A 410 5.93 -5.57 3.30
CA PRO A 410 6.19 -4.13 3.27
C PRO A 410 7.66 -3.82 3.02
N PRO A 411 7.99 -2.60 2.55
CA PRO A 411 9.38 -2.18 2.35
C PRO A 411 10.18 -2.33 3.65
N PHE A 412 11.43 -2.80 3.57
CA PHE A 412 12.29 -2.96 4.73
C PHE A 412 12.73 -1.62 5.32
N ASN A 413 12.90 -1.57 6.65
CA ASN A 413 13.29 -0.39 7.38
C ASN A 413 14.82 -0.18 7.32
N LEU A 414 15.39 0.09 6.14
CA LEU A 414 16.85 0.18 5.92
C LEU A 414 17.41 1.61 6.06
N ASP A 415 18.55 1.77 6.73
CA ASP A 415 19.21 3.07 7.01
C ASP A 415 19.65 3.85 5.76
N SER A 416 19.85 3.16 4.65
CA SER A 416 20.36 3.72 3.39
C SER A 416 19.50 3.39 2.19
N SER A 417 18.20 3.10 2.37
CA SER A 417 17.35 2.94 1.20
C SER A 417 17.07 4.30 0.57
N ASP A 418 17.31 4.42 -0.73
CA ASP A 418 16.78 5.50 -1.59
C ASP A 418 15.23 5.51 -1.64
N GLN A 419 14.57 4.77 -0.74
CA GLN A 419 13.13 4.83 -0.45
C GLN A 419 12.80 5.86 0.63
N PHE A 420 13.78 6.28 1.46
CA PHE A 420 13.61 7.28 2.50
C PHE A 420 14.82 8.24 2.48
N LEU A 421 14.93 9.05 1.43
CA LEU A 421 16.02 10.04 1.24
C LEU A 421 15.85 11.26 2.18
N TYR A 422 16.05 11.09 3.50
CA TYR A 422 15.91 12.18 4.48
C TYR A 422 16.98 12.20 5.59
N ARG A 423 17.23 13.40 6.15
CA ARG A 423 17.99 13.60 7.39
C ARG A 423 17.27 12.88 8.54
N THR A 424 17.95 11.90 9.11
CA THR A 424 17.44 10.89 10.05
C THR A 424 17.34 11.40 11.47
N ASN A 425 16.12 11.72 11.93
CA ASN A 425 15.77 11.68 13.35
C ASN A 425 14.53 10.80 13.66
N TYR A 426 13.71 10.41 12.66
CA TYR A 426 12.42 9.71 12.88
C TYR A 426 12.11 8.55 11.91
N LYS A 427 13.14 7.90 11.34
CA LYS A 427 13.00 6.80 10.36
C LYS A 427 12.00 5.72 10.82
N ASP A 428 12.17 5.22 12.03
CA ASP A 428 11.33 4.16 12.60
C ASP A 428 9.87 4.61 12.79
N ALA A 429 9.66 5.86 13.20
CA ALA A 429 8.33 6.41 13.43
C ALA A 429 7.57 6.59 12.09
N ASN A 430 8.25 7.06 11.05
CA ASN A 430 7.67 7.19 9.71
C ASN A 430 7.23 5.82 9.16
N TRP A 431 8.11 4.83 9.26
CA TRP A 431 7.80 3.46 8.83
C TRP A 431 6.67 2.83 9.66
N ALA A 432 6.67 3.04 10.97
CA ALA A 432 5.58 2.62 11.85
C ALA A 432 4.24 3.23 11.43
N THR A 433 4.23 4.51 11.05
CA THR A 433 3.02 5.25 10.63
C THR A 433 2.47 4.72 9.31
N LEU A 434 3.35 4.46 8.33
CA LEU A 434 3.01 3.82 7.06
C LEU A 434 2.24 2.52 7.32
N LEU A 435 2.79 1.64 8.17
CA LEU A 435 2.18 0.36 8.49
C LEU A 435 0.91 0.50 9.30
N GLU A 436 0.92 1.30 10.37
CA GLU A 436 -0.21 1.49 11.28
C GLU A 436 -1.47 1.93 10.52
N ASN A 437 -1.34 2.92 9.63
CA ASN A 437 -2.46 3.43 8.83
C ASN A 437 -3.12 2.31 7.99
N ARG A 438 -2.32 1.42 7.40
CA ARG A 438 -2.78 0.35 6.50
C ARG A 438 -3.29 -0.87 7.27
N LEU A 439 -2.57 -1.28 8.31
CA LEU A 439 -2.92 -2.43 9.15
C LEU A 439 -4.25 -2.22 9.88
N ARG A 440 -4.55 -0.98 10.32
CA ARG A 440 -5.86 -0.64 10.89
C ARG A 440 -7.00 -0.82 9.90
N LEU A 441 -6.80 -0.50 8.63
CA LEU A 441 -7.78 -0.78 7.57
C LEU A 441 -7.84 -2.28 7.26
N ALA A 442 -6.70 -2.95 7.12
CA ALA A 442 -6.59 -4.39 6.84
C ALA A 442 -7.41 -5.25 7.83
N LYS A 443 -7.43 -4.90 9.13
CA LYS A 443 -8.28 -5.58 10.13
C LYS A 443 -9.77 -5.54 9.79
N LYS A 444 -10.27 -4.45 9.17
CA LYS A 444 -11.68 -4.29 8.74
C LYS A 444 -12.01 -5.09 7.48
N TRP A 445 -11.00 -5.45 6.67
CA TRP A 445 -11.15 -6.29 5.48
C TRP A 445 -11.32 -7.77 5.84
N LEU A 446 -10.65 -8.24 6.90
CA LEU A 446 -10.70 -9.64 7.33
C LEU A 446 -12.09 -10.06 7.79
N ASN A 447 -12.53 -11.23 7.35
CA ASN A 447 -13.66 -11.94 7.95
C ASN A 447 -13.28 -12.47 9.35
N GLU A 448 -14.26 -12.92 10.15
CA GLU A 448 -14.02 -13.39 11.53
C GLU A 448 -13.03 -14.55 11.64
N LYS A 449 -12.98 -15.42 10.62
CA LYS A 449 -12.04 -16.54 10.53
C LYS A 449 -10.69 -16.16 9.92
N GLY A 450 -10.53 -14.88 9.57
CA GLY A 450 -9.46 -14.39 8.74
C GLY A 450 -8.14 -14.23 9.48
N SER A 451 -7.06 -14.16 8.71
CA SER A 451 -5.69 -14.16 9.19
C SER A 451 -4.81 -13.21 8.39
N ILE A 452 -3.79 -12.66 9.03
CA ILE A 452 -2.80 -11.78 8.40
C ILE A 452 -1.38 -12.25 8.70
N PHE A 453 -0.54 -12.18 7.66
CA PHE A 453 0.87 -12.52 7.67
C PHE A 453 1.66 -11.28 7.24
N VAL A 454 2.51 -10.77 8.13
CA VAL A 454 3.34 -9.59 7.87
C VAL A 454 4.80 -9.99 7.90
N ARG A 455 5.47 -9.94 6.75
CA ARG A 455 6.91 -10.18 6.65
C ARG A 455 7.70 -8.92 7.04
N CYS A 456 8.84 -9.10 7.70
CA CYS A 456 9.77 -8.04 8.01
C CYS A 456 11.20 -8.56 8.23
N ASP A 457 12.18 -7.71 8.00
CA ASP A 457 13.57 -7.97 8.34
C ASP A 457 13.86 -7.66 9.82
N TYR A 458 15.10 -7.88 10.24
CA TYR A 458 15.57 -7.63 11.59
C TYR A 458 15.58 -6.15 12.00
N ASN A 459 15.47 -5.21 11.05
CA ASN A 459 15.43 -3.78 11.35
C ASN A 459 14.05 -3.32 11.81
N GLY A 460 12.99 -3.90 11.24
CA GLY A 460 11.61 -3.51 11.51
C GLY A 460 10.83 -4.45 12.43
N ASN A 461 11.31 -5.67 12.70
CA ASN A 461 10.54 -6.70 13.40
C ASN A 461 9.98 -6.27 14.77
N TRP A 462 10.77 -5.56 15.57
CA TRP A 462 10.36 -5.07 16.88
C TRP A 462 9.22 -4.04 16.81
N ILE A 463 9.16 -3.24 15.74
CA ILE A 463 8.08 -2.28 15.47
C ILE A 463 6.81 -3.02 15.03
N VAL A 464 6.94 -3.92 14.05
CA VAL A 464 5.80 -4.66 13.49
C VAL A 464 5.08 -5.42 14.59
N ARG A 465 5.83 -6.09 15.47
CA ARG A 465 5.24 -6.86 16.57
C ARG A 465 4.36 -5.99 17.48
N CYS A 466 4.89 -4.83 17.90
CA CYS A 466 4.16 -3.93 18.79
C CYS A 466 2.91 -3.35 18.11
N LEU A 467 3.03 -2.93 16.83
CA LEU A 467 1.88 -2.43 16.06
C LEU A 467 0.81 -3.51 15.89
N MET A 468 1.19 -4.74 15.58
CA MET A 468 0.25 -5.84 15.41
C MET A 468 -0.45 -6.20 16.73
N ASP A 469 0.27 -6.19 17.86
CA ASP A 469 -0.32 -6.41 19.18
C ASP A 469 -1.34 -5.31 19.54
N GLU A 470 -1.08 -4.04 19.22
CA GLU A 470 -2.03 -2.95 19.45
C GLU A 470 -3.26 -3.04 18.54
N ILE A 471 -3.06 -3.33 17.25
CA ILE A 471 -4.16 -3.33 16.26
C ILE A 471 -5.02 -4.59 16.37
N PHE A 472 -4.40 -5.76 16.46
CA PHE A 472 -5.08 -7.06 16.43
C PHE A 472 -5.34 -7.64 17.83
N GLY A 473 -4.68 -7.13 18.86
CA GLY A 473 -4.72 -7.71 20.21
C GLY A 473 -3.64 -8.76 20.38
N LYS A 474 -2.86 -8.64 21.46
CA LYS A 474 -1.76 -9.57 21.80
C LYS A 474 -2.23 -11.02 21.91
N GLU A 475 -3.46 -11.22 22.36
CA GLU A 475 -4.11 -12.52 22.48
C GLU A 475 -4.39 -13.21 21.15
N ASN A 476 -4.36 -12.47 20.02
CA ASN A 476 -4.60 -12.97 18.67
C ASN A 476 -3.31 -13.28 17.89
N PHE A 477 -2.14 -12.98 18.45
CA PHE A 477 -0.85 -13.43 17.91
C PHE A 477 -0.77 -14.96 17.88
N ARG A 478 -0.45 -15.55 16.73
CA ARG A 478 -0.32 -17.01 16.58
C ARG A 478 1.13 -17.44 16.68
N ASN A 479 1.96 -16.99 15.74
CA ASN A 479 3.34 -17.43 15.62
C ASN A 479 4.22 -16.36 14.95
N GLU A 480 5.51 -16.41 15.27
CA GLU A 480 6.57 -15.80 14.48
C GLU A 480 7.22 -16.92 13.68
N VAL A 481 7.20 -16.80 12.36
CA VAL A 481 7.70 -17.80 11.42
C VAL A 481 8.99 -17.29 10.81
N PHE A 482 10.03 -18.13 10.80
CA PHE A 482 11.35 -17.77 10.31
C PHE A 482 11.56 -18.30 8.91
N VAL A 483 11.93 -17.42 7.99
CA VAL A 483 12.26 -17.77 6.60
C VAL A 483 13.71 -17.41 6.30
N LYS A 484 14.37 -18.22 5.47
CA LYS A 484 15.77 -18.00 5.11
C LYS A 484 15.91 -16.80 4.18
N ARG A 485 16.84 -15.87 4.44
CA ARG A 485 17.14 -14.76 3.51
C ARG A 485 17.71 -15.26 2.18
N GLY A 486 17.36 -14.57 1.10
CA GLY A 486 17.86 -14.90 -0.25
C GLY A 486 19.38 -14.75 -0.38
N TYR A 487 19.96 -13.75 0.28
CA TYR A 487 21.40 -13.50 0.32
C TYR A 487 21.89 -13.30 1.75
N VAL A 488 22.98 -13.98 2.10
CA VAL A 488 23.72 -13.79 3.35
C VAL A 488 25.16 -13.43 2.96
N PRO A 489 25.67 -12.24 3.36
CA PRO A 489 27.04 -11.83 3.06
C PRO A 489 28.06 -12.86 3.55
N LYS A 490 29.14 -13.07 2.79
CA LYS A 490 30.27 -13.92 3.21
C LYS A 490 31.37 -13.02 3.79
N GLY A 491 31.74 -13.22 5.06
CA GLY A 491 32.84 -12.50 5.68
C GLY A 491 32.76 -12.52 7.21
N LEU A 492 33.91 -12.50 7.87
CA LEU A 492 33.95 -12.28 9.31
C LEU A 492 33.59 -10.82 9.58
N THR A 493 32.54 -10.61 10.37
CA THR A 493 32.16 -9.29 10.88
C THR A 493 32.22 -9.35 12.41
N ASN A 494 32.10 -8.21 13.09
CA ASN A 494 32.01 -8.17 14.56
C ASN A 494 30.63 -8.61 15.10
N GLN A 495 29.85 -9.34 14.29
CA GLN A 495 28.53 -9.87 14.63
C GLN A 495 28.23 -11.17 13.85
N TYR A 496 27.20 -11.90 14.28
CA TYR A 496 26.68 -13.01 13.49
C TYR A 496 26.00 -12.50 12.21
N LEU A 497 26.17 -13.25 11.13
CA LEU A 497 25.54 -12.94 9.85
C LEU A 497 24.03 -13.20 9.93
N THR A 498 23.22 -12.20 9.58
CA THR A 498 21.76 -12.33 9.59
C THR A 498 21.29 -13.24 8.46
N GLY A 499 20.81 -14.43 8.82
CA GLY A 499 20.37 -15.45 7.85
C GLY A 499 18.86 -15.60 7.67
N ILE A 500 18.06 -14.90 8.48
CA ILE A 500 16.61 -15.10 8.56
C ILE A 500 15.84 -13.77 8.53
N ASP A 501 14.62 -13.83 8.01
CA ASP A 501 13.58 -12.81 8.16
C ASP A 501 12.40 -13.40 8.96
N SER A 502 11.57 -12.52 9.53
CA SER A 502 10.44 -12.89 10.37
C SER A 502 9.12 -12.67 9.63
N ILE A 503 8.15 -13.56 9.83
CA ILE A 503 6.77 -13.40 9.40
C ILE A 503 5.88 -13.49 10.64
N PHE A 504 5.22 -12.40 10.98
CA PHE A 504 4.27 -12.35 12.08
C PHE A 504 2.88 -12.79 11.61
N PHE A 505 2.36 -13.84 12.24
CA PHE A 505 1.04 -14.40 11.96
C PHE A 505 0.05 -14.04 13.07
N TYR A 506 -1.02 -13.33 12.69
CA TYR A 506 -2.14 -12.97 13.56
C TYR A 506 -3.47 -13.47 13.00
N ALA A 507 -4.38 -13.85 13.89
CA ALA A 507 -5.78 -14.04 13.57
C ALA A 507 -6.57 -12.73 13.75
N LYS A 508 -7.73 -12.59 13.09
CA LYS A 508 -8.72 -11.58 13.50
C LYS A 508 -9.34 -11.95 14.86
N ASP A 509 -9.69 -13.21 15.01
CA ASP A 509 -10.09 -13.85 16.27
C ASP A 509 -9.46 -15.25 16.34
N LYS A 510 -8.62 -15.49 17.36
CA LYS A 510 -7.95 -16.77 17.54
C LYS A 510 -8.87 -17.97 17.69
N ASN A 511 -10.09 -17.78 18.19
CA ASN A 511 -11.02 -18.85 18.51
C ASN A 511 -11.83 -19.27 17.27
N LEU A 512 -11.94 -18.39 16.27
CA LEU A 512 -12.71 -18.61 15.04
C LEU A 512 -11.83 -18.88 13.81
N MET A 513 -10.51 -18.68 13.94
CA MET A 513 -9.54 -18.80 12.85
C MET A 513 -9.63 -20.12 12.09
N ALA A 514 -9.69 -20.04 10.76
CA ALA A 514 -9.74 -21.19 9.85
C ALA A 514 -8.35 -21.77 9.54
N PHE A 515 -7.63 -22.23 10.57
CA PHE A 515 -6.27 -22.78 10.43
C PHE A 515 -6.26 -24.30 10.39
N LYS A 516 -5.63 -24.89 9.36
CA LYS A 516 -5.41 -26.35 9.26
C LYS A 516 -3.93 -26.76 9.28
N GLY A 517 -3.03 -25.78 9.17
CA GLY A 517 -1.59 -26.01 9.08
C GLY A 517 -1.14 -26.46 7.70
N ALA A 518 -0.06 -25.85 7.21
CA ALA A 518 0.55 -26.26 5.95
C ALA A 518 1.32 -27.57 6.16
N LYS A 519 1.34 -28.41 5.14
CA LYS A 519 2.03 -29.70 5.18
C LYS A 519 3.14 -29.75 4.16
N ARG A 520 4.22 -30.46 4.47
CA ARG A 520 5.23 -30.86 3.49
C ARG A 520 5.15 -32.36 3.23
N LYS A 521 5.29 -32.74 1.96
CA LYS A 521 5.43 -34.13 1.56
C LYS A 521 6.86 -34.59 1.79
N ILE A 522 7.04 -35.77 2.35
CA ILE A 522 8.31 -36.49 2.38
C ILE A 522 8.32 -37.43 1.18
N LYS A 523 9.43 -37.48 0.45
CA LYS A 523 9.57 -38.48 -0.61
C LYS A 523 9.61 -39.88 -0.01
N GLU A 524 9.06 -40.87 -0.71
CA GLU A 524 8.92 -42.22 -0.16
C GLU A 524 10.28 -42.81 0.23
N GLU A 525 11.32 -42.57 -0.57
CA GLU A 525 12.70 -42.99 -0.32
C GLU A 525 13.37 -42.28 0.87
N GLU A 526 12.86 -41.12 1.29
CA GLU A 526 13.36 -40.34 2.43
C GLU A 526 12.64 -40.69 3.74
N ARG A 527 11.59 -41.53 3.69
CA ARG A 527 10.84 -41.95 4.88
C ARG A 527 11.71 -42.85 5.75
N GLN A 528 11.82 -42.47 7.02
CA GLN A 528 12.66 -43.16 8.00
C GLN A 528 11.81 -43.87 9.03
N TRP A 529 12.28 -45.03 9.45
CA TRP A 529 11.79 -45.73 10.62
C TRP A 529 12.36 -45.07 11.88
N ILE A 530 11.48 -44.70 12.82
CA ILE A 530 11.84 -44.09 14.10
C ILE A 530 11.41 -45.03 15.21
N SER A 531 12.24 -45.18 16.24
CA SER A 531 11.85 -45.88 17.46
C SER A 531 10.69 -45.17 18.16
N LEU A 532 9.71 -45.95 18.66
CA LEU A 532 8.54 -45.37 19.33
C LEU A 532 8.83 -44.88 20.75
N ASP A 533 9.98 -45.24 21.33
CA ASP A 533 10.31 -44.88 22.70
C ASP A 533 10.66 -43.39 22.85
N MET A 534 10.07 -42.75 23.86
CA MET A 534 10.26 -41.33 24.17
C MET A 534 10.65 -41.16 25.65
N PRO A 535 11.49 -40.17 25.98
CA PRO A 535 11.85 -39.89 27.37
C PRO A 535 10.64 -39.65 28.29
N GLY A 536 10.75 -40.14 29.54
CA GLY A 536 9.74 -39.98 30.59
C GLY A 536 8.88 -41.24 30.77
N GLN A 537 8.63 -41.64 32.02
CA GLN A 537 7.90 -42.87 32.35
C GLN A 537 6.48 -42.57 32.82
N ARG A 538 5.49 -43.31 32.32
CA ARG A 538 4.09 -43.20 32.78
C ARG A 538 3.88 -43.92 34.10
N LYS A 539 2.94 -43.46 34.93
CA LYS A 539 2.78 -43.92 36.31
C LYS A 539 2.13 -45.31 36.44
N THR A 540 1.16 -45.63 35.59
CA THR A 540 0.38 -46.87 35.69
C THR A 540 0.68 -47.82 34.53
N TYR A 541 0.44 -49.12 34.74
CA TYR A 541 0.69 -50.16 33.73
C TYR A 541 -0.13 -49.92 32.45
N GLU A 542 -1.40 -49.52 32.58
CA GLU A 542 -2.31 -49.27 31.44
C GLU A 542 -1.82 -48.12 30.56
N LEU A 543 -1.18 -47.12 31.18
CA LEU A 543 -0.60 -46.00 30.45
C LEU A 543 0.75 -46.35 29.80
N GLN A 544 1.46 -47.35 30.34
CA GLN A 544 2.74 -47.86 29.83
C GLN A 544 2.56 -48.86 28.68
N VAL A 545 1.64 -49.82 28.83
CA VAL A 545 1.48 -50.93 27.88
C VAL A 545 0.87 -50.46 26.57
N ARG A 546 1.41 -50.93 25.45
CA ARG A 546 0.79 -50.85 24.13
C ARG A 546 0.83 -52.21 23.47
N TYR A 547 -0.12 -52.46 22.58
CA TYR A 547 -0.22 -53.70 21.83
C TYR A 547 0.33 -53.48 20.43
N PHE A 548 1.29 -54.32 20.06
CA PHE A 548 1.88 -54.39 18.73
C PHE A 548 1.65 -55.78 18.15
N PHE A 549 0.98 -55.87 17.00
CA PHE A 549 0.59 -57.11 16.34
C PHE A 549 -0.17 -58.05 17.30
N GLY A 550 -1.06 -57.47 18.11
CA GLY A 550 -1.85 -58.17 19.12
C GLY A 550 -1.10 -58.58 20.40
N LYS A 551 0.21 -58.26 20.53
CA LYS A 551 1.01 -58.62 21.71
C LYS A 551 1.28 -57.39 22.59
N PRO A 552 1.24 -57.49 23.93
CA PRO A 552 1.56 -56.37 24.81
C PRO A 552 3.07 -56.13 24.87
N TRP A 553 3.47 -54.86 24.85
CA TRP A 553 4.84 -54.40 25.01
C TRP A 553 4.92 -53.26 26.01
N LEU A 554 5.92 -53.33 26.88
CA LEU A 554 6.27 -52.27 27.82
C LEU A 554 7.48 -51.48 27.28
N PRO A 555 7.51 -50.15 27.46
CA PRO A 555 8.61 -49.32 27.00
C PRO A 555 9.87 -49.59 27.82
N PRO A 556 11.05 -49.13 27.36
CA PRO A 556 12.26 -49.16 28.17
C PRO A 556 12.08 -48.39 29.48
N LYS A 557 12.80 -48.82 30.52
CA LYS A 557 12.79 -48.15 31.83
C LYS A 557 13.13 -46.66 31.69
N GLY A 558 12.34 -45.78 32.30
CA GLY A 558 12.50 -44.32 32.19
C GLY A 558 11.85 -43.69 30.95
N GLN A 559 11.18 -44.48 30.10
CA GLN A 559 10.59 -44.04 28.84
C GLN A 559 9.11 -44.45 28.72
N HIS A 560 8.46 -43.99 27.65
CA HIS A 560 7.09 -44.35 27.27
C HIS A 560 6.94 -44.45 25.75
N TRP A 561 5.89 -45.13 25.29
CA TRP A 561 5.56 -45.16 23.87
C TRP A 561 4.98 -43.82 23.41
N GLY A 562 5.55 -43.24 22.35
CA GLY A 562 5.18 -41.94 21.80
C GLY A 562 3.85 -41.92 21.03
N LEU A 563 3.29 -43.09 20.70
CA LEU A 563 2.01 -43.22 19.99
C LEU A 563 0.91 -43.80 20.88
N SER A 564 -0.34 -43.38 20.64
CA SER A 564 -1.53 -43.97 21.26
C SER A 564 -1.83 -45.35 20.66
N GLN A 565 -2.58 -46.18 21.39
CA GLN A 565 -2.97 -47.51 20.89
C GLN A 565 -3.72 -47.43 19.56
N GLN A 566 -4.61 -46.44 19.41
CA GLN A 566 -5.37 -46.23 18.18
C GLN A 566 -4.42 -45.97 17.00
N LYS A 567 -3.46 -45.04 17.17
CA LYS A 567 -2.52 -44.66 16.10
C LYS A 567 -1.58 -45.81 15.73
N ILE A 568 -1.15 -46.62 16.70
CA ILE A 568 -0.39 -47.85 16.45
C ILE A 568 -1.22 -48.81 15.58
N SER A 569 -2.48 -49.06 15.95
CA SER A 569 -3.37 -49.98 15.24
C SER A 569 -3.64 -49.52 13.80
N ASP A 570 -3.78 -48.21 13.58
CA ASP A 570 -3.95 -47.64 12.25
C ASP A 570 -2.67 -47.77 11.42
N TYR A 571 -1.50 -47.58 12.03
CA TYR A 571 -0.22 -47.74 11.35
C TYR A 571 0.11 -49.19 11.04
N GLU A 572 -0.31 -50.13 11.87
CA GLU A 572 -0.19 -51.56 11.57
C GLU A 572 -0.96 -51.95 10.31
N LYS A 573 -2.20 -51.44 10.15
CA LYS A 573 -3.00 -51.66 8.93
C LYS A 573 -2.33 -51.11 7.67
N LEU A 574 -1.57 -50.02 7.82
CA LEU A 574 -0.81 -49.38 6.74
C LEU A 574 0.58 -49.98 6.50
N GLY A 575 1.00 -50.96 7.32
CA GLY A 575 2.36 -51.49 7.28
C GLY A 575 3.44 -50.51 7.75
N TRP A 576 3.06 -49.49 8.53
CA TRP A 576 3.94 -48.45 9.07
C TRP A 576 4.42 -48.73 10.49
N ILE A 577 4.20 -49.93 11.01
CA ILE A 577 4.82 -50.43 12.24
C ILE A 577 5.72 -51.61 11.89
N ARG A 578 6.89 -51.69 12.53
CA ARG A 578 7.74 -52.87 12.50
C ARG A 578 8.41 -53.08 13.85
N ILE A 579 8.90 -54.29 14.10
CA ILE A 579 9.79 -54.56 15.22
C ILE A 579 11.22 -54.67 14.69
N ASN A 580 12.11 -53.79 15.14
CA ASN A 580 13.53 -53.86 14.82
C ASN A 580 14.23 -54.90 15.71
N PRO A 581 14.64 -56.07 15.18
CA PRO A 581 15.18 -57.17 15.99
C PRO A 581 16.59 -56.92 16.50
N GLY A 582 17.29 -55.89 16.00
CA GLY A 582 18.67 -55.56 16.34
C GLY A 582 18.85 -54.82 17.67
N ARG A 583 17.76 -54.40 18.31
CA ARG A 583 17.79 -53.72 19.63
C ARG A 583 17.32 -54.63 20.75
N LYS A 584 17.88 -54.41 21.93
CA LYS A 584 17.46 -55.00 23.20
C LYS A 584 17.36 -53.92 24.27
N TYR A 585 16.44 -54.05 25.20
CA TYR A 585 16.30 -53.15 26.33
C TYR A 585 15.69 -53.85 27.55
N ILE A 586 15.76 -53.18 28.69
CA ILE A 586 15.08 -53.61 29.92
C ILE A 586 13.78 -52.82 30.05
N ASP A 587 12.66 -53.51 30.12
CA ASP A 587 11.35 -52.88 30.23
C ASP A 587 11.10 -52.26 31.62
N THR A 588 9.97 -51.57 31.77
CA THR A 588 9.54 -50.96 33.04
C THR A 588 9.33 -51.96 34.20
N GLN A 589 9.22 -53.27 33.92
CA GLN A 589 9.10 -54.33 34.92
C GLN A 589 10.44 -55.05 35.20
N GLY A 590 11.52 -54.69 34.50
CA GLY A 590 12.84 -55.28 34.68
C GLY A 590 13.13 -56.48 33.77
N ASN A 591 12.26 -56.80 32.80
CA ASN A 591 12.47 -57.91 31.88
C ASN A 591 13.37 -57.48 30.71
N GLU A 592 14.25 -58.38 30.25
CA GLU A 592 15.00 -58.18 29.02
C GLU A 592 14.10 -58.46 27.80
N VAL A 593 13.88 -57.43 26.98
CA VAL A 593 13.06 -57.50 25.76
C VAL A 593 13.97 -57.43 24.53
N LYS A 594 13.76 -58.33 23.58
CA LYS A 594 14.44 -58.33 22.27
C LYS A 594 13.50 -57.80 21.19
N GLY A 595 13.94 -56.77 20.50
CA GLY A 595 13.16 -56.04 19.50
C GLY A 595 12.80 -54.64 19.99
N MET A 596 12.76 -53.66 19.10
CA MET A 596 12.25 -52.31 19.38
C MET A 596 11.11 -51.98 18.41
N PRO A 597 9.89 -51.67 18.88
CA PRO A 597 8.86 -51.12 18.02
C PRO A 597 9.32 -49.81 17.35
N GLU A 598 9.21 -49.77 16.04
CA GLU A 598 9.49 -48.62 15.19
C GLU A 598 8.27 -48.28 14.34
N TYR A 599 8.08 -46.98 14.05
CA TYR A 599 7.09 -46.51 13.11
C TYR A 599 7.75 -45.81 11.93
N LEU A 600 7.16 -45.96 10.75
CA LEU A 600 7.59 -45.23 9.55
C LEU A 600 7.05 -43.81 9.62
N LYS A 601 7.90 -42.80 9.39
CA LYS A 601 7.48 -41.38 9.31
C LYS A 601 6.28 -41.23 8.37
N GLU A 602 5.32 -40.39 8.78
CA GLU A 602 4.18 -40.04 7.94
C GLU A 602 4.66 -39.41 6.63
N PRO A 603 4.01 -39.72 5.49
CA PRO A 603 4.39 -39.17 4.18
C PRO A 603 4.10 -37.66 4.08
N GLU A 604 3.29 -37.11 4.98
CA GLU A 604 3.06 -35.68 5.12
C GLU A 604 3.31 -35.23 6.56
N LEU A 605 4.05 -34.15 6.74
CA LEU A 605 4.30 -33.54 8.04
C LEU A 605 3.70 -32.16 8.10
N LEU A 606 3.00 -31.86 9.20
CA LEU A 606 2.64 -30.48 9.54
C LEU A 606 3.93 -29.67 9.73
N LEU A 607 3.95 -28.48 9.13
CA LEU A 607 5.05 -27.54 9.25
C LEU A 607 4.98 -26.81 10.60
N ASP A 608 6.14 -26.58 11.20
CA ASP A 608 6.31 -25.71 12.36
C ASP A 608 6.66 -24.27 11.92
N THR A 609 7.20 -23.46 12.83
CA THR A 609 7.60 -22.07 12.54
C THR A 609 8.95 -21.93 11.83
N ASN A 610 9.65 -23.02 11.57
CA ASN A 610 10.95 -23.01 10.90
C ASN A 610 10.79 -23.32 9.40
N TRP A 611 10.69 -22.27 8.59
CA TRP A 611 10.57 -22.37 7.12
C TRP A 611 11.88 -22.06 6.41
N THR A 612 13.02 -22.33 7.05
CA THR A 612 14.35 -22.13 6.45
C THR A 612 14.73 -23.20 5.42
N ASP A 613 13.87 -24.20 5.24
CA ASP A 613 13.99 -25.26 4.22
C ASP A 613 13.58 -24.80 2.82
N ILE A 614 12.88 -23.67 2.70
CA ILE A 614 12.51 -23.05 1.42
C ILE A 614 13.28 -21.76 1.16
N LYS A 615 13.32 -21.37 -0.12
CA LYS A 615 13.79 -20.03 -0.51
C LYS A 615 12.71 -19.00 -0.15
N SER A 616 13.13 -17.83 0.31
CA SER A 616 12.22 -16.70 0.56
C SER A 616 12.00 -15.81 -0.66
N TYR A 617 13.02 -15.65 -1.51
CA TYR A 617 12.99 -14.86 -2.73
C TYR A 617 13.47 -15.69 -3.93
N GLU A 618 12.99 -15.33 -5.13
CA GLU A 618 13.47 -15.90 -6.39
C GLU A 618 14.85 -15.31 -6.74
N THR A 619 15.88 -16.14 -6.71
CA THR A 619 17.29 -15.70 -6.77
C THR A 619 17.85 -15.49 -8.19
N HIS A 620 17.04 -15.72 -9.23
CA HIS A 620 17.47 -15.66 -10.63
C HIS A 620 16.60 -14.76 -11.52
N ASN A 621 15.68 -13.99 -10.92
CA ASN A 621 14.88 -13.05 -11.69
C ASN A 621 15.63 -11.72 -11.85
N THR A 622 16.03 -11.41 -13.09
CA THR A 622 16.68 -10.13 -13.43
C THR A 622 15.70 -8.96 -13.55
N PHE A 623 14.39 -9.22 -13.54
CA PHE A 623 13.35 -8.20 -13.74
C PHE A 623 12.77 -7.65 -12.43
N PHE A 624 12.92 -8.35 -11.31
CA PHE A 624 12.46 -7.89 -9.99
C PHE A 624 13.28 -8.53 -8.87
N ALA A 625 14.17 -7.76 -8.23
CA ALA A 625 15.20 -8.28 -7.32
C ALA A 625 14.66 -8.88 -6.01
N THR A 626 13.49 -8.46 -5.55
CA THR A 626 12.88 -8.88 -4.27
C THR A 626 11.57 -9.64 -4.48
N GLU A 627 11.49 -10.45 -5.53
CA GLU A 627 10.31 -11.28 -5.80
C GLU A 627 10.19 -12.40 -4.78
N ASN A 628 9.11 -12.39 -3.99
CA ASN A 628 8.81 -13.48 -3.05
C ASN A 628 8.74 -14.84 -3.78
N SER A 629 9.22 -15.90 -3.14
CA SER A 629 9.13 -17.23 -3.75
C SER A 629 7.71 -17.78 -3.68
N GLU A 630 7.23 -18.40 -4.76
CA GLU A 630 5.87 -18.94 -4.82
C GLU A 630 5.62 -20.03 -3.77
N ILE A 631 6.65 -20.81 -3.40
CA ILE A 631 6.52 -21.87 -2.38
C ILE A 631 6.25 -21.30 -0.97
N LEU A 632 6.75 -20.10 -0.68
CA LEU A 632 6.48 -19.40 0.57
C LEU A 632 5.00 -19.04 0.67
N LEU A 633 4.48 -18.38 -0.37
CA LEU A 633 3.07 -17.98 -0.43
C LEU A 633 2.13 -19.19 -0.47
N LYS A 634 2.58 -20.29 -1.10
CA LYS A 634 1.85 -21.56 -1.08
C LYS A 634 1.66 -22.07 0.35
N ARG A 635 2.71 -22.05 1.19
CA ARG A 635 2.59 -22.43 2.61
C ARG A 635 1.63 -21.53 3.38
N VAL A 636 1.70 -20.22 3.15
CA VAL A 636 0.79 -19.26 3.79
C VAL A 636 -0.68 -19.59 3.45
N ILE A 637 -0.99 -19.76 2.16
CA ILE A 637 -2.36 -19.97 1.69
C ILE A 637 -2.87 -21.37 2.01
N GLU A 638 -2.05 -22.41 1.84
CA GLU A 638 -2.42 -23.80 2.16
C GLU A 638 -2.53 -24.06 3.66
N GLY A 639 -1.92 -23.22 4.50
CA GLY A 639 -2.09 -23.31 5.96
C GLY A 639 -3.52 -23.01 6.42
N MET A 640 -4.30 -22.29 5.60
CA MET A 640 -5.68 -21.93 5.88
C MET A 640 -6.66 -22.94 5.26
N GLU A 641 -7.84 -23.06 5.83
CA GLU A 641 -8.91 -23.91 5.27
C GLU A 641 -9.31 -23.46 3.86
N TYR A 642 -9.65 -24.43 3.02
CA TYR A 642 -10.05 -24.17 1.64
C TYR A 642 -11.54 -23.84 1.57
N ASP A 643 -11.85 -22.66 1.03
CA ASP A 643 -13.17 -22.30 0.51
C ASP A 643 -12.98 -21.64 -0.88
N LYS A 644 -13.84 -21.98 -1.84
CA LYS A 644 -13.85 -21.40 -3.20
C LYS A 644 -14.14 -19.90 -3.18
N GLN A 645 -14.81 -19.41 -2.13
CA GLN A 645 -15.11 -18.00 -1.95
C GLN A 645 -14.05 -17.25 -1.11
N SER A 646 -13.02 -17.95 -0.62
CA SER A 646 -11.92 -17.32 0.11
C SER A 646 -11.19 -16.31 -0.77
N ILE A 647 -11.09 -15.09 -0.26
CA ILE A 647 -10.34 -14.00 -0.89
C ILE A 647 -8.99 -13.84 -0.19
N ILE A 648 -7.93 -13.82 -0.99
CA ILE A 648 -6.56 -13.51 -0.58
C ILE A 648 -6.26 -12.06 -0.96
N LEU A 649 -5.75 -11.26 -0.03
CA LEU A 649 -5.40 -9.86 -0.28
C LEU A 649 -3.91 -9.63 -0.07
N ASP A 650 -3.29 -8.91 -1.00
CA ASP A 650 -1.95 -8.35 -0.86
C ASP A 650 -1.96 -6.90 -1.36
N PHE A 651 -1.71 -5.97 -0.42
CA PHE A 651 -1.65 -4.54 -0.68
C PHE A 651 -0.22 -3.98 -0.68
N PHE A 652 0.79 -4.86 -0.64
CA PHE A 652 2.19 -4.58 -0.94
C PHE A 652 2.65 -5.58 -2.01
N LEU A 653 1.93 -5.58 -3.15
CA LEU A 653 1.92 -6.69 -4.09
C LEU A 653 3.28 -6.96 -4.76
N GLY A 654 4.11 -5.94 -4.94
CA GLY A 654 5.45 -6.09 -5.51
C GLY A 654 5.39 -6.74 -6.89
N SER A 655 6.00 -7.92 -7.06
CA SER A 655 6.02 -8.65 -8.34
C SER A 655 4.73 -9.39 -8.72
N GLY A 656 3.68 -9.36 -7.88
CA GLY A 656 2.44 -10.11 -8.16
C GLY A 656 2.47 -11.57 -7.74
N THR A 657 3.40 -11.96 -6.87
CA THR A 657 3.56 -13.38 -6.47
C THR A 657 2.33 -13.90 -5.73
N THR A 658 1.78 -13.12 -4.81
CA THR A 658 0.63 -13.54 -3.99
C THR A 658 -0.60 -13.82 -4.83
N THR A 659 -0.91 -12.95 -5.80
CA THR A 659 -2.04 -13.12 -6.72
C THR A 659 -1.85 -14.30 -7.65
N ALA A 660 -0.62 -14.51 -8.16
CA ALA A 660 -0.30 -15.67 -8.99
C ALA A 660 -0.51 -16.99 -8.21
N VAL A 661 0.02 -17.08 -6.98
CA VAL A 661 -0.11 -18.28 -6.16
C VAL A 661 -1.55 -18.52 -5.72
N ALA A 662 -2.26 -17.47 -5.30
CA ALA A 662 -3.68 -17.57 -4.96
C ALA A 662 -4.51 -18.12 -6.13
N HIS A 663 -4.27 -17.61 -7.34
CA HIS A 663 -4.95 -18.07 -8.54
C HIS A 663 -4.63 -19.53 -8.87
N LYS A 664 -3.35 -19.92 -8.86
CA LYS A 664 -2.91 -21.32 -9.06
C LYS A 664 -3.55 -22.27 -8.04
N LEU A 665 -3.81 -21.83 -6.82
CA LEU A 665 -4.48 -22.61 -5.77
C LEU A 665 -6.02 -22.55 -5.81
N GLY A 666 -6.60 -21.90 -6.83
CA GLY A 666 -8.06 -21.78 -7.00
C GLY A 666 -8.73 -20.88 -5.96
N ARG A 667 -8.04 -19.83 -5.51
CA ARG A 667 -8.56 -18.78 -4.61
C ARG A 667 -8.89 -17.52 -5.39
N LYS A 668 -9.88 -16.78 -4.91
CA LYS A 668 -10.07 -15.39 -5.34
C LYS A 668 -8.97 -14.51 -4.76
N TRP A 669 -8.58 -13.45 -5.46
CA TRP A 669 -7.50 -12.59 -5.00
C TRP A 669 -7.75 -11.10 -5.26
N ILE A 670 -7.13 -10.26 -4.43
CA ILE A 670 -7.10 -8.80 -4.58
C ILE A 670 -5.64 -8.38 -4.45
N GLY A 671 -5.14 -7.69 -5.45
CA GLY A 671 -3.78 -7.18 -5.49
C GLY A 671 -3.76 -5.67 -5.66
N VAL A 672 -3.00 -4.97 -4.82
CA VAL A 672 -2.82 -3.50 -4.95
C VAL A 672 -1.35 -3.17 -5.12
N GLU A 673 -1.04 -2.40 -6.15
CA GLU A 673 0.29 -1.83 -6.40
C GLU A 673 0.17 -0.43 -7.00
N MET A 674 1.01 0.51 -6.58
CA MET A 674 1.03 1.86 -7.16
C MET A 674 2.05 2.00 -8.29
N GLY A 675 3.17 1.29 -8.22
CA GLY A 675 4.32 1.49 -9.10
C GLY A 675 4.08 1.07 -10.54
N GLU A 676 4.89 1.59 -11.45
CA GLU A 676 4.82 1.28 -12.89
C GLU A 676 5.01 -0.20 -13.21
N HIS A 677 5.64 -0.97 -12.32
CA HIS A 677 5.75 -2.42 -12.43
C HIS A 677 4.39 -3.14 -12.40
N PHE A 678 3.31 -2.45 -12.03
CA PHE A 678 1.94 -2.90 -12.27
C PHE A 678 1.73 -3.33 -13.72
N TYR A 679 2.06 -2.47 -14.68
CA TYR A 679 1.84 -2.73 -16.11
C TYR A 679 2.95 -3.54 -16.76
N SER A 680 4.19 -3.39 -16.29
CA SER A 680 5.35 -4.02 -16.94
C SER A 680 5.72 -5.39 -16.35
N VAL A 681 5.26 -5.72 -15.15
CA VAL A 681 5.57 -6.99 -14.47
C VAL A 681 4.30 -7.73 -14.06
N ILE A 682 3.44 -7.11 -13.25
CA ILE A 682 2.33 -7.81 -12.58
C ILE A 682 1.24 -8.23 -13.57
N LEU A 683 0.74 -7.31 -14.37
CA LEU A 683 -0.30 -7.59 -15.37
C LEU A 683 0.18 -8.63 -16.41
N PRO A 684 1.39 -8.49 -17.00
CA PRO A 684 2.04 -9.54 -17.81
C PRO A 684 2.10 -10.90 -17.11
N ARG A 685 2.55 -10.94 -15.84
CA ARG A 685 2.61 -12.19 -15.06
C ARG A 685 1.24 -12.84 -14.95
N MET A 686 0.21 -12.09 -14.58
CA MET A 686 -1.13 -12.65 -14.41
C MET A 686 -1.71 -13.16 -15.73
N LYS A 687 -1.44 -12.51 -16.87
CA LYS A 687 -1.81 -13.04 -18.19
C LYS A 687 -1.14 -14.37 -18.51
N LYS A 688 0.16 -14.50 -18.20
CA LYS A 688 0.90 -15.78 -18.37
C LYS A 688 0.35 -16.87 -17.44
N VAL A 689 -0.04 -16.51 -16.21
CA VAL A 689 -0.72 -17.42 -15.28
C VAL A 689 -2.04 -17.90 -15.90
N LEU A 690 -2.88 -17.02 -16.46
CA LEU A 690 -4.10 -17.47 -17.14
C LEU A 690 -3.78 -18.42 -18.32
N ALA A 691 -2.71 -18.15 -19.06
CA ALA A 691 -2.25 -18.97 -20.19
C ALA A 691 -1.46 -20.24 -19.82
N TYR A 692 -1.49 -20.68 -18.55
CA TYR A 692 -0.75 -21.83 -18.04
C TYR A 692 0.78 -21.74 -18.14
N ASP A 693 1.35 -20.74 -17.45
CA ASP A 693 2.79 -20.66 -17.25
C ASP A 693 3.32 -21.82 -16.36
N LYS A 694 4.28 -22.59 -16.89
CA LYS A 694 4.91 -23.75 -16.22
C LYS A 694 6.01 -23.34 -15.22
N SER A 695 5.86 -22.19 -14.58
CA SER A 695 6.78 -21.62 -13.59
C SER A 695 6.34 -21.86 -12.15
N GLY A 696 7.28 -21.77 -11.21
CA GLY A 696 7.01 -21.86 -9.77
C GLY A 696 6.21 -23.11 -9.38
N ILE A 697 5.09 -22.91 -8.67
CA ILE A 697 4.29 -24.01 -8.12
C ILE A 697 3.37 -24.69 -9.14
N SER A 698 3.31 -24.21 -10.39
CA SER A 698 2.39 -24.74 -11.41
C SER A 698 2.57 -26.25 -11.66
N LYS A 699 3.78 -26.78 -11.47
CA LYS A 699 4.07 -28.22 -11.62
C LYS A 699 3.62 -29.06 -10.44
N GLU A 700 3.45 -28.45 -9.26
CA GLU A 700 3.06 -29.13 -8.03
C GLU A 700 1.53 -29.17 -7.86
N VAL A 701 0.84 -28.14 -8.35
CA VAL A 701 -0.62 -28.03 -8.28
C VAL A 701 -1.24 -28.68 -9.52
N LYS A 702 -1.54 -29.98 -9.43
CA LYS A 702 -2.00 -30.79 -10.57
C LYS A 702 -3.31 -30.30 -11.15
N GLU A 703 -4.17 -29.75 -10.31
CA GLU A 703 -5.51 -29.26 -10.66
C GLU A 703 -5.48 -27.99 -11.51
N TYR A 704 -4.37 -27.25 -11.51
CA TYR A 704 -4.22 -26.00 -12.25
C TYR A 704 -3.66 -26.27 -13.65
N GLN A 705 -4.42 -25.86 -14.67
CA GLN A 705 -4.07 -26.03 -16.08
C GLN A 705 -4.20 -24.72 -16.88
N GLY A 706 -4.17 -23.57 -16.19
CA GLY A 706 -4.54 -22.27 -16.76
C GLY A 706 -6.03 -21.96 -16.57
N GLY A 707 -6.52 -21.01 -17.35
CA GLY A 707 -7.89 -20.50 -17.28
C GLY A 707 -8.05 -19.41 -16.22
N GLY A 708 -8.97 -18.48 -16.44
CA GLY A 708 -9.27 -17.46 -15.43
C GLY A 708 -9.97 -16.23 -15.98
N PHE A 709 -10.48 -15.43 -15.05
CA PHE A 709 -11.16 -14.18 -15.33
C PHE A 709 -10.81 -13.17 -14.24
N PHE A 710 -10.12 -12.09 -14.56
CA PHE A 710 -9.87 -11.02 -13.59
C PHE A 710 -10.11 -9.64 -14.19
N LYS A 711 -10.32 -8.68 -13.30
CA LYS A 711 -10.46 -7.25 -13.62
C LYS A 711 -9.21 -6.51 -13.19
N TYR A 712 -8.79 -5.51 -13.96
CA TYR A 712 -7.81 -4.54 -13.51
C TYR A 712 -8.26 -3.10 -13.77
N TYR A 713 -7.87 -2.18 -12.89
CA TYR A 713 -8.22 -0.78 -13.00
C TYR A 713 -7.29 0.12 -12.19
N GLU A 714 -7.38 1.42 -12.42
CA GLU A 714 -6.67 2.44 -11.65
C GLU A 714 -7.65 3.20 -10.76
N LEU A 715 -7.19 3.65 -9.59
CA LEU A 715 -7.94 4.64 -8.82
C LEU A 715 -7.42 6.05 -9.12
N GLU A 716 -8.30 7.04 -9.01
CA GLU A 716 -7.92 8.46 -8.92
C GLU A 716 -6.85 8.65 -7.83
N GLN A 717 -5.72 9.24 -8.21
CA GLN A 717 -4.61 9.52 -7.29
C GLN A 717 -4.84 10.82 -6.52
N TYR A 718 -4.18 10.94 -5.37
CA TYR A 718 -4.23 12.16 -4.55
C TYR A 718 -3.85 13.44 -5.32
N GLU A 719 -2.76 13.39 -6.10
CA GLU A 719 -2.31 14.51 -6.94
C GLU A 719 -3.36 14.94 -7.97
N GLU A 720 -4.11 14.00 -8.54
CA GLU A 720 -5.18 14.28 -9.49
C GLU A 720 -6.39 14.92 -8.82
N ALA A 721 -6.68 14.53 -7.57
CA ALA A 721 -7.73 15.15 -6.78
C ALA A 721 -7.35 16.60 -6.44
N LEU A 722 -6.10 16.84 -6.02
CA LEU A 722 -5.55 18.16 -5.70
C LEU A 722 -5.47 19.09 -6.92
N ALA A 723 -5.09 18.58 -8.09
CA ALA A 723 -4.95 19.38 -9.31
C ALA A 723 -6.27 20.02 -9.76
N ASN A 724 -7.38 19.36 -9.44
CA ASN A 724 -8.71 19.82 -9.81
C ASN A 724 -9.39 20.68 -8.73
N CYS A 725 -8.77 20.86 -7.56
CA CYS A 725 -9.29 21.75 -6.52
C CYS A 725 -9.23 23.20 -7.01
N LYS A 726 -10.28 23.99 -6.77
CA LYS A 726 -10.27 25.44 -7.03
C LYS A 726 -10.56 26.19 -5.73
N TYR A 727 -10.08 27.43 -5.65
CA TYR A 727 -10.27 28.29 -4.49
C TYR A 727 -10.88 29.63 -4.88
N GLU A 728 -11.94 30.03 -4.16
CA GLU A 728 -12.55 31.36 -4.19
C GLU A 728 -12.89 31.79 -2.75
N ASP A 729 -13.05 33.10 -2.55
CA ASP A 729 -13.40 33.64 -1.23
C ASP A 729 -14.79 33.19 -0.80
N GLY A 730 -14.89 32.63 0.40
CA GLY A 730 -16.17 32.28 1.01
C GLY A 730 -17.01 33.54 1.27
N ASP A 731 -18.28 33.49 0.93
CA ASP A 731 -19.21 34.57 1.22
C ASP A 731 -19.62 34.54 2.71
N LEU A 732 -19.42 35.66 3.41
CA LEU A 732 -19.65 35.84 4.85
C LEU A 732 -21.09 35.52 5.30
N PHE A 733 -22.03 35.38 4.36
CA PHE A 733 -23.44 35.11 4.64
C PHE A 733 -23.77 33.64 4.98
N ILE A 734 -22.83 32.70 4.86
CA ILE A 734 -23.12 31.25 4.99
C ILE A 734 -22.95 30.72 6.44
N ARG A 735 -22.10 31.34 7.28
CA ARG A 735 -21.82 30.89 8.67
C ARG A 735 -21.71 32.06 9.67
N PRO A 736 -22.83 32.65 10.11
CA PRO A 736 -22.85 33.88 10.94
C PRO A 736 -22.28 33.73 12.37
N SER A 737 -21.88 32.53 12.80
CA SER A 737 -21.37 32.27 14.16
C SER A 737 -19.91 31.79 14.21
N ALA A 738 -19.22 31.70 13.07
CA ALA A 738 -17.80 31.35 13.02
C ALA A 738 -16.95 32.63 13.20
N SER A 739 -15.75 32.53 13.79
CA SER A 739 -14.80 33.68 13.78
C SER A 739 -14.12 33.80 12.41
N PRO A 740 -13.51 34.94 12.02
CA PRO A 740 -12.76 35.05 10.75
C PRO A 740 -11.66 33.98 10.55
N TYR A 741 -11.15 33.42 11.66
CA TYR A 741 -10.19 32.31 11.65
C TYR A 741 -10.84 30.93 11.50
N GLN A 742 -12.17 30.86 11.48
CA GLN A 742 -13.07 29.69 11.40
C GLN A 742 -14.11 29.81 10.27
N GLU A 743 -14.26 31.00 9.68
CA GLU A 743 -15.17 31.34 8.60
C GLU A 743 -14.70 30.84 7.24
N TYR A 744 -13.51 30.24 7.17
CA TYR A 744 -13.01 29.72 5.92
C TYR A 744 -13.78 28.47 5.50
N VAL A 745 -14.67 28.69 4.54
CA VAL A 745 -15.30 27.62 3.78
C VAL A 745 -14.32 27.28 2.68
N PHE A 746 -13.73 26.08 2.71
CA PHE A 746 -13.33 25.45 1.45
C PHE A 746 -14.59 25.34 0.63
N MET A 747 -14.79 26.30 -0.27
CA MET A 747 -15.93 26.32 -1.17
C MET A 747 -15.68 25.20 -2.18
N LYS A 748 -16.23 24.03 -1.85
CA LYS A 748 -17.01 23.20 -2.78
C LYS A 748 -16.33 23.00 -4.12
N ASP A 749 -15.56 21.93 -4.23
CA ASP A 749 -14.98 21.48 -5.50
C ASP A 749 -15.98 21.69 -6.66
N GLU A 750 -15.67 22.63 -7.55
CA GLU A 750 -16.47 22.88 -8.75
C GLU A 750 -16.55 21.64 -9.64
N LYS A 751 -15.83 20.54 -9.36
CA LYS A 751 -16.11 19.24 -9.98
C LYS A 751 -17.61 18.93 -9.96
N MET A 752 -18.34 19.31 -8.90
CA MET A 752 -19.80 19.18 -8.92
C MET A 752 -20.40 20.09 -10.01
N LEU A 753 -20.11 21.38 -10.05
CA LEU A 753 -20.65 22.29 -11.08
C LEU A 753 -20.21 21.94 -12.51
N LYS A 754 -18.99 21.43 -12.69
CA LYS A 754 -18.46 20.96 -13.98
C LYS A 754 -19.17 19.69 -14.44
N ALA A 755 -19.41 18.76 -13.53
CA ALA A 755 -20.10 17.51 -13.83
C ALA A 755 -21.62 17.65 -13.84
N LEU A 756 -22.20 18.68 -13.23
CA LEU A 756 -23.65 18.87 -13.17
C LEU A 756 -24.13 19.84 -14.25
N GLU A 757 -25.02 19.36 -15.12
CA GLU A 757 -25.82 20.17 -16.02
C GLU A 757 -27.21 20.34 -15.38
N ILE A 758 -27.55 21.57 -14.98
CA ILE A 758 -28.85 21.88 -14.40
C ILE A 758 -29.81 22.28 -15.51
N ASP A 759 -30.84 21.48 -15.71
CA ASP A 759 -32.00 21.81 -16.55
C ASP A 759 -33.06 22.46 -15.65
N TYR A 760 -33.04 23.78 -15.61
CA TYR A 760 -33.97 24.59 -14.80
C TYR A 760 -35.42 24.48 -15.28
N GLU A 761 -35.66 24.20 -16.56
CA GLU A 761 -37.01 24.10 -17.13
C GLU A 761 -37.70 22.80 -16.71
N ASN A 762 -36.94 21.70 -16.67
CA ASN A 762 -37.46 20.38 -16.28
C ASN A 762 -37.17 20.01 -14.81
N ASN A 763 -36.56 20.92 -14.04
CA ASN A 763 -36.09 20.70 -12.67
C ASN A 763 -35.27 19.40 -12.53
N LYS A 764 -34.37 19.16 -13.49
CA LYS A 764 -33.52 17.97 -13.56
C LYS A 764 -32.05 18.35 -13.44
N VAL A 765 -31.31 17.50 -12.75
CA VAL A 765 -29.85 17.61 -12.63
C VAL A 765 -29.24 16.42 -13.37
N LYS A 766 -28.51 16.68 -14.44
CA LYS A 766 -27.80 15.67 -15.20
C LYS A 766 -26.34 15.64 -14.77
N VAL A 767 -25.80 14.44 -14.59
CA VAL A 767 -24.39 14.23 -14.26
C VAL A 767 -23.63 13.80 -15.50
N ASP A 768 -22.56 14.50 -15.82
CA ASP A 768 -21.56 14.15 -16.82
C ASP A 768 -20.17 14.06 -16.18
N LEU A 769 -19.80 12.84 -15.78
CA LEU A 769 -18.50 12.56 -15.16
C LEU A 769 -17.33 12.64 -16.16
N SER A 770 -17.58 12.60 -17.47
CA SER A 770 -16.52 12.67 -18.49
C SER A 770 -15.77 14.00 -18.49
N LYS A 771 -16.40 15.05 -17.96
CA LYS A 771 -15.81 16.37 -17.73
C LYS A 771 -14.80 16.41 -16.58
N LEU A 772 -14.74 15.36 -15.75
CA LEU A 772 -13.84 15.27 -14.60
C LEU A 772 -12.55 14.52 -14.94
N TYR A 773 -12.71 13.28 -15.39
CA TYR A 773 -11.59 12.42 -15.78
C TYR A 773 -11.99 11.61 -17.02
N PRO A 774 -11.05 11.33 -17.93
CA PRO A 774 -11.30 10.39 -19.02
C PRO A 774 -11.49 8.97 -18.48
N ASN A 775 -12.28 8.15 -19.19
CA ASN A 775 -12.41 6.70 -18.97
C ASN A 775 -12.82 6.27 -17.55
N ILE A 776 -13.74 6.99 -16.91
CA ILE A 776 -14.31 6.59 -15.61
C ILE A 776 -15.19 5.35 -15.78
N ASP A 777 -14.92 4.30 -15.00
CA ASP A 777 -15.81 3.16 -14.83
C ASP A 777 -16.83 3.48 -13.73
N ILE A 778 -18.01 3.94 -14.15
CA ILE A 778 -19.11 4.33 -13.25
C ILE A 778 -19.60 3.11 -12.46
N ALA A 779 -19.71 1.94 -13.09
CA ALA A 779 -20.25 0.74 -12.45
C ALA A 779 -19.35 0.29 -11.28
N GLU A 780 -18.03 0.21 -11.50
CA GLU A 780 -17.08 -0.14 -10.44
C GLU A 780 -16.94 0.95 -9.40
N THR A 781 -16.98 2.22 -9.80
CA THR A 781 -16.96 3.35 -8.86
C THR A 781 -18.13 3.26 -7.88
N LEU A 782 -19.35 3.02 -8.39
CA LEU A 782 -20.54 2.83 -7.56
C LEU A 782 -20.46 1.55 -6.72
N SER A 783 -19.90 0.47 -7.26
CA SER A 783 -19.69 -0.78 -6.53
C SER A 783 -18.77 -0.59 -5.33
N ASN A 784 -17.64 0.10 -5.52
CA ASN A 784 -16.69 0.44 -4.46
C ASN A 784 -17.31 1.37 -3.41
N LEU A 785 -18.06 2.39 -3.85
CA LEU A 785 -18.67 3.37 -2.96
C LEU A 785 -19.81 2.78 -2.12
N THR A 786 -20.70 2.02 -2.74
CA THR A 786 -21.91 1.46 -2.09
C THR A 786 -21.63 0.13 -1.38
N GLY A 787 -20.51 -0.52 -1.68
CA GLY A 787 -20.15 -1.85 -1.20
C GLY A 787 -20.91 -3.00 -1.88
N LYS A 788 -21.69 -2.69 -2.92
CA LYS A 788 -22.53 -3.66 -3.63
C LYS A 788 -21.75 -4.36 -4.73
N TRP A 789 -21.84 -5.67 -4.79
CA TRP A 789 -21.23 -6.45 -5.87
C TRP A 789 -22.04 -6.32 -7.16
N ILE A 790 -21.36 -6.13 -8.28
CA ILE A 790 -21.94 -5.98 -9.60
C ILE A 790 -22.42 -7.35 -10.08
N LYS A 791 -23.70 -7.41 -10.42
CA LYS A 791 -24.31 -8.60 -11.02
C LYS A 791 -24.23 -8.52 -12.54
N ARG A 792 -24.67 -7.41 -13.14
CA ARG A 792 -24.62 -7.17 -14.60
C ARG A 792 -24.36 -5.70 -14.93
N ILE A 793 -23.78 -5.45 -16.09
CA ILE A 793 -23.58 -4.11 -16.66
C ILE A 793 -24.24 -4.09 -18.03
N ASN A 794 -25.32 -3.33 -18.14
CA ASN A 794 -26.00 -3.04 -19.40
C ASN A 794 -25.60 -1.62 -19.82
N GLY A 795 -25.52 -1.31 -21.12
CA GLY A 795 -24.92 -0.05 -21.62
C GLY A 795 -25.11 1.20 -20.75
N ASP A 796 -26.36 1.47 -20.33
CA ASP A 796 -26.71 2.64 -19.52
C ASP A 796 -27.18 2.30 -18.10
N GLU A 797 -27.02 1.06 -17.62
CA GLU A 797 -27.52 0.59 -16.32
C GLU A 797 -26.58 -0.44 -15.68
N VAL A 798 -26.28 -0.28 -14.40
CA VAL A 798 -25.64 -1.32 -13.58
C VAL A 798 -26.67 -1.98 -12.66
N GLU A 799 -26.72 -3.31 -12.68
CA GLU A 799 -27.51 -4.13 -11.75
C GLU A 799 -26.57 -4.73 -10.69
N PHE A 800 -26.91 -4.51 -9.42
CA PHE A 800 -26.19 -5.07 -8.28
C PHE A 800 -26.83 -6.37 -7.77
N LYS A 801 -26.05 -7.16 -7.03
CA LYS A 801 -26.49 -8.45 -6.49
C LYS A 801 -27.71 -8.37 -5.57
N ASP A 802 -27.94 -7.24 -4.92
CA ASP A 802 -29.11 -7.01 -4.06
C ASP A 802 -30.38 -6.60 -4.85
N GLY A 803 -30.31 -6.59 -6.18
CA GLY A 803 -31.41 -6.20 -7.07
C GLY A 803 -31.48 -4.70 -7.36
N THR A 804 -30.62 -3.88 -6.75
CA THR A 804 -30.57 -2.44 -7.05
C THR A 804 -30.11 -2.21 -8.49
N LYS A 805 -30.80 -1.33 -9.21
CA LYS A 805 -30.45 -0.90 -10.56
C LYS A 805 -30.17 0.59 -10.57
N ILE A 806 -29.06 1.00 -11.17
CA ILE A 806 -28.68 2.42 -11.27
C ILE A 806 -28.40 2.75 -12.74
N ASN A 807 -29.11 3.75 -13.26
CA ASN A 807 -28.87 4.27 -14.59
C ASN A 807 -27.58 5.12 -14.59
N THR A 808 -26.60 4.75 -15.40
CA THR A 808 -25.27 5.38 -15.45
C THR A 808 -25.24 6.68 -16.26
N LYS A 809 -26.22 6.91 -17.15
CA LYS A 809 -26.38 8.17 -17.91
C LYS A 809 -27.20 9.22 -17.15
N ASN A 810 -28.06 8.81 -16.23
CA ASN A 810 -28.91 9.68 -15.43
C ASN A 810 -28.68 9.40 -13.93
N LEU A 811 -27.45 9.65 -13.48
CA LEU A 811 -27.05 9.43 -12.09
C LEU A 811 -27.68 10.48 -11.17
N ASP A 812 -28.16 10.05 -10.01
CA ASP A 812 -28.47 10.96 -8.91
C ASP A 812 -27.16 11.57 -8.38
N TYR A 813 -27.04 12.89 -8.43
CA TYR A 813 -25.87 13.63 -7.93
C TYR A 813 -25.57 13.30 -6.45
N LYS A 814 -26.57 12.89 -5.66
CA LYS A 814 -26.39 12.49 -4.25
C LYS A 814 -25.52 11.24 -4.11
N LEU A 815 -25.58 10.32 -5.08
CA LEU A 815 -24.78 9.09 -5.07
C LEU A 815 -23.30 9.39 -5.26
N ILE A 816 -22.97 10.33 -6.15
CA ILE A 816 -21.59 10.68 -6.49
C ILE A 816 -21.03 11.82 -5.62
N LYS A 817 -21.89 12.48 -4.81
CA LYS A 817 -21.48 13.57 -3.92
C LYS A 817 -20.22 13.20 -3.13
N PRO A 818 -20.09 12.03 -2.46
CA PRO A 818 -18.87 11.71 -1.70
C PRO A 818 -17.57 11.62 -2.52
N LEU A 819 -17.66 11.34 -3.82
CA LEU A 819 -16.49 11.23 -4.73
C LEU A 819 -16.00 12.61 -5.19
N ILE A 820 -16.96 13.53 -5.34
CA ILE A 820 -16.79 14.87 -5.90
C ILE A 820 -16.63 15.90 -4.79
N TRP A 821 -17.21 15.64 -3.63
CA TRP A 821 -17.46 16.60 -2.59
C TRP A 821 -17.26 15.97 -1.22
N TRP A 822 -16.36 16.57 -0.47
CA TRP A 822 -16.05 16.19 0.89
C TRP A 822 -16.61 17.27 1.83
N GLU A 823 -17.59 16.92 2.66
CA GLU A 823 -18.14 17.82 3.71
C GLU A 823 -17.30 17.76 4.98
#